data_AF-A0A9P0HAX3-F1
#
_entry.id   AF-A0A9P0HAX3-F1
#
_cell.length_a   1.000
_cell.length_b   1.000
_cell.length_c   1.000
_cell.angle_alpha   90.00
_cell.angle_beta   90.00
_cell.angle_gamma   90.00
#
_symmetry.space_group_name_H-M   'P 1'
#
loop_
_entity.id
_entity.type
_entity.pdbx_description
1 polymer ?
#
loop_
_entity_poly.entity_id
_entity_poly.type
_entity_poly.pdbx_seq_one_letter_code
_entity_poly.pdbx_strand_id
1 'polypeptide(L)'
;MSTIVEKIAAIEAEDESKVLDLLLKRSGFDEENLPTSTSTQQVQVEKTVLEAYKQYDKIRQLWVDPSFPELRRELTEDYLLQVLTGLSPYEAHDCNRTWLCYWIVHSLSLLNHELDEFTKSHVVKFLSLCQNKTGGYGGGPGHFSHLAPTYAAVNTLVIIGTEEAYESINRETLLQFLKSLRVSDGSFYMHIGGEIDMRSVYCAISVAKLTNLFSDELFHGSAEWIIRCQTYEGGFAGTPGMEAHGGYTFCGLSALYLLNNQDMCDMKALLRWITNRQMSYEGGFQGRTNKLVDSCYSFWQAGAITIINMNLLAQENERKYLATDRWLFDCSLLQEYVLICCQHSKGGLVDKPQKRRDTYHTCYALSGLSIAQNLPNGEQYSIGTDDNILEPVHPAYNISMARTQKNKATAGHLGLLKARLAKLRRELITPKGGGGGPGEGFDVAKTGDARIGFVGFPSVGKSTLLTTLAGVYSEVASYEFTTLTTVPGCIKYKGAKIQVTQSELDLDTVKSILAEYRIHNADITLRYDATTDDLIDVIEGNRIYVPCIYLLNKIDQISIEELDIIYKIPHCVPISAHHKWNFDDLLERMWEYLKLTRIYTKPKGQLPDYNSPVVLHSERRTVEDFCNKLHRSIAKEFKYALVWGSSVKHQPQKVGKDHVLNDEDVVQIVKKV
;
A
#
# COMPACT_ATOMS: atom_id res chain seq x y z
N MET A 1 22.05 37.08 40.10
CA MET A 1 21.78 35.64 40.39
C MET A 1 20.29 35.32 40.47
N SER A 2 19.37 36.25 40.79
CA SER A 2 17.92 35.96 40.78
C SER A 2 17.29 35.90 39.38
N THR A 3 17.81 36.63 38.40
CA THR A 3 17.25 36.70 37.03
C THR A 3 17.60 35.53 36.12
N ILE A 4 18.50 34.63 36.54
CA ILE A 4 18.81 33.38 35.81
C ILE A 4 17.97 32.23 36.36
N VAL A 5 17.73 32.19 37.69
CA VAL A 5 16.88 31.17 38.32
C VAL A 5 15.41 31.37 37.94
N GLU A 6 14.93 32.62 37.85
CA GLU A 6 13.56 32.90 37.39
C GLU A 6 13.37 32.67 35.88
N LYS A 7 14.43 32.82 35.07
CA LYS A 7 14.39 32.45 33.64
C LYS A 7 14.47 30.94 33.42
N ILE A 8 15.16 30.20 34.29
CA ILE A 8 15.14 28.73 34.27
C ILE A 8 13.77 28.21 34.75
N ALA A 9 13.18 28.82 35.79
CA ALA A 9 11.85 28.46 36.27
C ALA A 9 10.71 28.84 35.29
N ALA A 10 10.88 29.87 34.46
CA ALA A 10 9.94 30.23 33.40
C ALA A 10 10.06 29.33 32.15
N ILE A 11 11.24 28.74 31.90
CA ILE A 11 11.41 27.70 30.86
C ILE A 11 10.82 26.36 31.33
N GLU A 12 10.72 26.11 32.64
CA GLU A 12 10.09 24.91 33.21
C GLU A 12 8.54 24.97 33.25
N ALA A 13 7.93 26.11 32.91
CA ALA A 13 6.49 26.34 33.08
C ALA A 13 5.67 26.42 31.77
N GLU A 14 6.29 26.19 30.60
CA GLU A 14 5.61 26.16 29.28
C GLU A 14 5.88 24.83 28.50
N ASP A 15 5.95 23.68 29.19
CA ASP A 15 6.18 22.37 28.56
C ASP A 15 5.00 21.39 28.81
N GLU A 16 3.83 21.73 28.26
CA GLU A 16 2.65 20.85 28.23
C GLU A 16 2.72 19.85 27.06
N SER A 17 3.46 18.75 27.25
CA SER A 17 3.13 17.37 26.82
C SER A 17 4.32 16.41 27.06
N LYS A 18 4.32 15.69 28.19
CA LYS A 18 5.28 14.62 28.48
C LYS A 18 4.68 13.26 28.09
N VAL A 19 5.45 12.42 27.40
CA VAL A 19 4.97 11.09 26.96
C VAL A 19 4.64 10.22 28.19
N LEU A 20 5.31 10.45 29.32
CA LEU A 20 4.97 9.86 30.61
C LEU A 20 3.56 10.24 31.10
N ASP A 21 3.09 11.47 30.85
CA ASP A 21 1.76 11.90 31.31
C ASP A 21 0.65 11.12 30.59
N LEU A 22 0.89 10.66 29.35
CA LEU A 22 -0.03 9.78 28.63
C LEU A 22 -0.18 8.43 29.34
N LEU A 23 0.91 7.87 29.85
CA LEU A 23 0.89 6.63 30.63
C LEU A 23 0.25 6.84 32.01
N LEU A 24 0.56 7.93 32.71
CA LEU A 24 0.04 8.21 34.05
C LEU A 24 -1.48 8.45 34.09
N LYS A 25 -2.09 8.80 32.95
CA LYS A 25 -3.55 8.89 32.81
C LYS A 25 -4.23 7.51 32.70
N ARG A 26 -3.48 6.43 32.48
CA ARG A 26 -4.01 5.06 32.34
C ARG A 26 -4.09 4.38 33.70
N SER A 27 -5.17 3.64 33.93
CA SER A 27 -5.31 2.79 35.11
C SER A 27 -4.41 1.56 34.97
N GLY A 28 -3.54 1.33 35.96
CA GLY A 28 -2.78 0.09 36.09
C GLY A 28 -3.64 -1.05 36.61
N PHE A 29 -3.04 -2.24 36.71
CA PHE A 29 -3.70 -3.44 37.19
C PHE A 29 -4.16 -3.29 38.65
N ASP A 30 -5.44 -3.57 38.92
CA ASP A 30 -5.99 -3.67 40.26
C ASP A 30 -5.88 -5.13 40.75
N GLU A 31 -5.08 -5.35 41.78
CA GLU A 31 -4.94 -6.68 42.40
C GLU A 31 -6.09 -7.05 43.33
N GLU A 32 -7.09 -6.16 43.53
CA GLU A 32 -8.27 -6.36 44.37
C GLU A 32 -7.94 -6.81 45.81
N ASN A 33 -6.75 -6.45 46.29
CA ASN A 33 -6.14 -6.94 47.55
C ASN A 33 -5.98 -8.48 47.62
N LEU A 34 -5.90 -9.17 46.49
CA LEU A 34 -5.74 -10.62 46.36
C LEU A 34 -4.48 -10.95 45.53
N PRO A 35 -3.27 -10.80 46.11
CA PRO A 35 -2.04 -11.06 45.38
C PRO A 35 -1.93 -12.54 45.00
N THR A 36 -1.65 -12.79 43.73
CA THR A 36 -1.36 -14.10 43.14
C THR A 36 -0.04 -14.03 42.39
N SER A 37 0.48 -15.17 41.94
CA SER A 37 1.65 -15.18 41.04
C SER A 37 1.40 -14.37 39.77
N THR A 38 0.16 -14.38 39.27
CA THR A 38 -0.23 -13.64 38.05
C THR A 38 -0.24 -12.14 38.31
N SER A 39 -0.96 -11.67 39.34
CA SER A 39 -1.04 -10.23 39.63
C SER A 39 0.32 -9.65 40.00
N THR A 40 1.14 -10.40 40.76
CA THR A 40 2.51 -9.98 41.10
C THR A 40 3.37 -9.79 39.85
N GLN A 41 3.28 -10.71 38.89
CA GLN A 41 4.02 -10.60 37.62
C GLN A 41 3.52 -9.43 36.76
N GLN A 42 2.20 -9.21 36.70
CA GLN A 42 1.59 -8.11 35.96
C GLN A 42 2.04 -6.76 36.51
N VAL A 43 1.89 -6.54 37.82
CA VAL A 43 2.35 -5.32 38.51
C VAL A 43 3.86 -5.09 38.31
N GLN A 44 4.66 -6.16 38.30
CA GLN A 44 6.09 -6.04 38.03
C GLN A 44 6.37 -5.58 36.59
N VAL A 45 5.63 -6.06 35.60
CA VAL A 45 5.77 -5.61 34.21
C VAL A 45 5.35 -4.15 34.06
N GLU A 46 4.23 -3.73 34.65
CA GLU A 46 3.78 -2.33 34.62
C GLU A 46 4.83 -1.38 35.18
N LYS A 47 5.53 -1.78 36.26
CA LYS A 47 6.68 -1.02 36.79
C LYS A 47 7.81 -0.88 35.77
N THR A 48 8.12 -1.93 35.00
CA THR A 48 9.18 -1.86 33.98
C THR A 48 8.78 -1.00 32.77
N VAL A 49 7.48 -0.98 32.42
CA VAL A 49 6.92 -0.10 31.38
C VAL A 49 6.96 1.35 31.82
N LEU A 50 6.55 1.64 33.06
CA LEU A 50 6.67 2.97 33.66
C LEU A 50 8.12 3.48 33.62
N GLU A 51 9.08 2.62 33.93
CA GLU A 51 10.50 2.96 33.87
C GLU A 51 10.97 3.21 32.43
N ALA A 52 10.49 2.46 31.44
CA ALA A 52 10.79 2.71 30.03
C ALA A 52 10.27 4.09 29.57
N TYR A 53 9.04 4.46 29.95
CA TYR A 53 8.47 5.78 29.66
C TYR A 53 9.27 6.92 30.33
N LYS A 54 9.69 6.74 31.59
CA LYS A 54 10.57 7.70 32.29
C LYS A 54 11.92 7.88 31.59
N GLN A 55 12.52 6.76 31.17
CA GLN A 55 13.79 6.79 30.44
C GLN A 55 13.64 7.47 29.08
N TYR A 56 12.52 7.23 28.39
CA TYR A 56 12.21 7.86 27.13
C TYR A 56 12.13 9.39 27.26
N ASP A 57 11.34 9.91 28.20
CA ASP A 57 11.24 11.36 28.44
C ASP A 57 12.60 11.98 28.82
N LYS A 58 13.42 11.27 29.60
CA LYS A 58 14.77 11.73 29.94
C LYS A 58 15.70 11.83 28.72
N ILE A 59 15.60 10.90 27.77
CA ILE A 59 16.40 10.94 26.52
C ILE A 59 15.89 12.04 25.59
N ARG A 60 14.57 12.20 25.46
CA ARG A 60 13.92 13.25 24.67
C ARG A 60 14.38 14.65 25.09
N GLN A 61 14.49 14.89 26.40
CA GLN A 61 15.00 16.17 26.94
C GLN A 61 16.43 16.54 26.51
N LEU A 62 17.20 15.59 25.95
CA LEU A 62 18.62 15.78 25.71
C LEU A 62 19.01 15.91 24.22
N TRP A 63 18.31 15.26 23.26
CA TRP A 63 18.87 15.10 21.89
C TRP A 63 17.90 14.91 20.70
N VAL A 64 16.58 14.78 20.85
CA VAL A 64 15.64 14.41 19.75
C VAL A 64 14.63 15.53 19.51
N ASP A 65 14.12 15.69 18.28
CA ASP A 65 12.96 16.55 18.01
C ASP A 65 11.87 16.27 19.06
N PRO A 66 11.41 17.29 19.80
CA PRO A 66 10.61 17.10 20.99
C PRO A 66 9.19 16.59 20.70
N SER A 67 8.81 16.25 19.47
CA SER A 67 7.40 16.04 19.17
C SER A 67 6.88 14.62 19.51
N PHE A 68 7.62 13.52 19.28
CA PHE A 68 7.06 12.14 19.35
C PHE A 68 8.10 10.98 19.45
N PRO A 69 7.70 9.71 19.72
CA PRO A 69 8.57 8.53 19.65
C PRO A 69 9.08 8.18 18.24
N GLU A 70 10.38 7.92 18.11
CA GLU A 70 11.04 7.56 16.84
C GLU A 70 11.59 6.13 16.82
N LEU A 71 11.47 5.47 15.67
CA LEU A 71 12.04 4.17 15.37
C LEU A 71 13.54 4.31 15.12
N ARG A 72 14.35 3.53 15.83
CA ARG A 72 15.81 3.44 15.65
C ARG A 72 16.13 2.55 14.46
N ARG A 73 15.76 3.03 13.26
CA ARG A 73 15.83 2.30 11.99
C ARG A 73 17.25 1.83 11.69
N GLU A 74 18.20 2.76 11.59
CA GLU A 74 19.60 2.44 11.25
C GLU A 74 20.23 1.42 12.20
N LEU A 75 20.07 1.61 13.52
CA LEU A 75 20.59 0.66 14.50
C LEU A 75 19.96 -0.73 14.36
N THR A 76 18.67 -0.79 14.00
CA THR A 76 17.96 -2.06 13.79
C THR A 76 18.43 -2.74 12.52
N GLU A 77 18.65 -1.99 11.43
CA GLU A 77 19.25 -2.51 10.19
C GLU A 77 20.65 -3.06 10.45
N ASP A 78 21.53 -2.31 11.12
CA ASP A 78 22.88 -2.74 11.47
C ASP A 78 22.88 -4.05 12.27
N TYR A 79 21.98 -4.16 13.26
CA TYR A 79 21.81 -5.39 14.05
C TYR A 79 21.41 -6.57 13.15
N LEU A 80 20.45 -6.38 12.26
CA LEU A 80 19.93 -7.42 11.37
C LEU A 80 20.99 -7.90 10.37
N LEU A 81 21.73 -6.97 9.74
CA LEU A 81 22.82 -7.28 8.81
C LEU A 81 23.99 -7.98 9.50
N GLN A 82 24.32 -7.57 10.73
CA GLN A 82 25.32 -8.24 11.55
C GLN A 82 24.92 -9.69 11.82
N VAL A 83 23.68 -9.94 12.22
CA VAL A 83 23.19 -11.31 12.52
C VAL A 83 23.07 -12.16 11.26
N LEU A 84 22.78 -11.56 10.09
CA LEU A 84 22.71 -12.27 8.81
C LEU A 84 24.06 -12.89 8.41
N THR A 85 25.16 -12.20 8.74
CA THR A 85 26.52 -12.56 8.33
C THR A 85 27.31 -13.30 9.40
N GLY A 86 26.99 -13.10 10.69
CA GLY A 86 27.70 -13.74 11.80
C GLY A 86 26.85 -13.92 13.05
N LEU A 87 26.88 -15.12 13.61
CA LEU A 87 26.09 -15.50 14.79
C LEU A 87 27.01 -15.85 15.97
N SER A 88 26.80 -15.21 17.13
CA SER A 88 27.42 -15.61 18.41
C SER A 88 26.66 -15.04 19.62
N PRO A 89 26.18 -15.85 20.59
CA PRO A 89 26.01 -17.32 20.59
C PRO A 89 24.56 -17.74 20.21
N TYR A 90 24.37 -18.45 19.09
CA TYR A 90 23.05 -18.88 18.57
C TYR A 90 22.92 -20.42 18.42
N GLU A 91 23.72 -21.22 19.12
CA GLU A 91 23.69 -22.69 19.00
C GLU A 91 22.29 -23.29 19.23
N ALA A 92 21.51 -22.73 20.16
CA ALA A 92 20.13 -23.14 20.41
C ALA A 92 19.18 -22.92 19.21
N HIS A 93 19.61 -22.14 18.21
CA HIS A 93 18.88 -21.86 16.98
C HIS A 93 19.45 -22.60 15.75
N ASP A 94 20.31 -23.61 15.91
CA ASP A 94 20.83 -24.37 14.76
C ASP A 94 19.70 -25.07 13.98
N CYS A 95 18.63 -25.51 14.66
CA CYS A 95 17.41 -26.02 14.03
C CYS A 95 16.45 -24.93 13.52
N ASN A 96 16.82 -23.65 13.61
CA ASN A 96 16.00 -22.49 13.28
C ASN A 96 16.73 -21.52 12.33
N ARG A 97 17.77 -21.95 11.60
CA ARG A 97 18.54 -21.05 10.73
C ARG A 97 17.72 -20.53 9.55
N THR A 98 16.83 -21.34 9.00
CA THR A 98 15.84 -20.89 7.99
C THR A 98 14.87 -19.85 8.56
N TRP A 99 14.48 -19.98 9.84
CA TRP A 99 13.72 -18.94 10.54
C TRP A 99 14.52 -17.65 10.72
N LEU A 100 15.80 -17.73 11.05
CA LEU A 100 16.67 -16.55 11.11
C LEU A 100 16.69 -15.82 9.76
N CYS A 101 16.82 -16.55 8.64
CA CYS A 101 16.73 -15.94 7.31
C CYS A 101 15.40 -15.20 7.12
N TYR A 102 14.26 -15.82 7.45
CA TYR A 102 12.95 -15.18 7.33
C TYR A 102 12.83 -13.94 8.22
N TRP A 103 13.11 -14.05 9.51
CA TRP A 103 12.97 -12.94 10.45
C TRP A 103 13.85 -11.76 10.05
N ILE A 104 15.06 -12.02 9.57
CA ILE A 104 15.99 -10.97 9.17
C ILE A 104 15.56 -10.32 7.85
N VAL A 105 15.36 -11.12 6.79
CA VAL A 105 15.02 -10.61 5.46
C VAL A 105 13.67 -9.90 5.45
N HIS A 106 12.68 -10.41 6.19
CA HIS A 106 11.39 -9.74 6.35
C HIS A 106 11.52 -8.43 7.12
N SER A 107 12.25 -8.40 8.23
CA SER A 107 12.47 -7.15 8.99
C SER A 107 13.16 -6.08 8.14
N LEU A 108 14.22 -6.44 7.40
CA LEU A 108 14.90 -5.52 6.48
C LEU A 108 13.94 -5.04 5.39
N SER A 109 13.10 -5.92 4.85
CA SER A 109 12.09 -5.51 3.88
C SER A 109 11.05 -4.56 4.48
N LEU A 110 10.63 -4.74 5.74
CA LEU A 110 9.72 -3.82 6.42
C LEU A 110 10.34 -2.44 6.64
N LEU A 111 11.66 -2.43 6.89
CA LEU A 111 12.45 -1.20 7.04
C LEU A 111 12.78 -0.53 5.70
N ASN A 112 12.29 -1.09 4.59
CA ASN A 112 12.61 -0.69 3.22
C ASN A 112 14.12 -0.78 2.88
N HIS A 113 14.87 -1.61 3.61
CA HIS A 113 16.26 -1.89 3.33
C HIS A 113 16.35 -2.94 2.20
N GLU A 114 17.09 -2.63 1.13
CA GLU A 114 17.32 -3.57 0.03
C GLU A 114 18.65 -4.30 0.19
N LEU A 115 18.61 -5.63 0.19
CA LEU A 115 19.81 -6.46 0.15
C LEU A 115 20.45 -6.39 -1.25
N ASP A 116 21.78 -6.36 -1.31
CA ASP A 116 22.49 -6.47 -2.57
C ASP A 116 22.30 -7.87 -3.22
N GLU A 117 22.47 -7.95 -4.54
CA GLU A 117 22.27 -9.19 -5.32
C GLU A 117 23.18 -10.34 -4.88
N PHE A 118 24.39 -10.03 -4.39
CA PHE A 118 25.30 -11.04 -3.89
C PHE A 118 24.74 -11.65 -2.60
N THR A 119 24.28 -10.83 -1.65
CA THR A 119 23.67 -11.26 -0.40
C THR A 119 22.37 -12.03 -0.66
N LYS A 120 21.50 -11.54 -1.55
CA LYS A 120 20.28 -12.26 -2.00
C LYS A 120 20.64 -13.69 -2.49
N SER A 121 21.58 -13.81 -3.43
CA SER A 121 22.01 -15.11 -3.95
C SER A 121 22.64 -16.02 -2.89
N HIS A 122 23.37 -15.46 -1.91
CA HIS A 122 23.93 -16.24 -0.80
C HIS A 122 22.83 -16.84 0.10
N VAL A 123 21.78 -16.08 0.41
CA VAL A 123 20.64 -16.58 1.17
C VAL A 123 19.91 -17.68 0.39
N VAL A 124 19.68 -17.49 -0.91
CA VAL A 124 19.05 -18.52 -1.78
C VAL A 124 19.87 -19.81 -1.80
N LYS A 125 21.19 -19.73 -1.96
CA LYS A 125 22.10 -20.89 -1.92
C LYS A 125 22.06 -21.58 -0.57
N PHE A 126 22.07 -20.84 0.53
CA PHE A 126 21.96 -21.42 1.87
C PHE A 126 20.63 -22.17 2.07
N LEU A 127 19.50 -21.58 1.66
CA LEU A 127 18.19 -22.24 1.75
C LEU A 127 18.13 -23.49 0.85
N SER A 128 18.78 -23.46 -0.31
CA SER A 128 18.90 -24.63 -1.19
C SER A 128 19.64 -25.79 -0.51
N LEU A 129 20.65 -25.51 0.33
CA LEU A 129 21.33 -26.54 1.15
C LEU A 129 20.45 -27.09 2.28
N CYS A 130 19.43 -26.33 2.70
CA CYS A 130 18.47 -26.76 3.71
C CYS A 130 17.31 -27.56 3.12
N GLN A 131 17.15 -27.60 1.79
CA GLN A 131 16.09 -28.32 1.10
C GLN A 131 16.45 -29.80 0.96
N ASN A 132 15.54 -30.70 1.34
CA ASN A 132 15.76 -32.14 1.24
C ASN A 132 15.29 -32.71 -0.09
N LYS A 133 15.95 -33.79 -0.55
CA LYS A 133 15.58 -34.52 -1.77
C LYS A 133 14.16 -35.10 -1.72
N THR A 134 13.66 -35.40 -0.51
CA THR A 134 12.28 -35.87 -0.28
C THR A 134 11.26 -34.75 -0.17
N GLY A 135 11.68 -33.49 -0.37
CA GLY A 135 10.82 -32.31 -0.32
C GLY A 135 10.82 -31.60 1.03
N GLY A 136 10.46 -30.32 1.02
CA GLY A 136 10.49 -29.45 2.19
C GLY A 136 11.89 -29.01 2.60
N TYR A 137 11.95 -28.13 3.59
CA TYR A 137 13.19 -27.57 4.14
C TYR A 137 13.35 -27.99 5.60
N GLY A 138 14.60 -28.25 5.99
CA GLY A 138 15.00 -28.42 7.38
C GLY A 138 15.41 -27.11 8.04
N GLY A 139 15.69 -27.17 9.35
CA GLY A 139 16.18 -26.02 10.11
C GLY A 139 17.58 -25.53 9.72
N GLY A 140 18.36 -26.39 9.06
CA GLY A 140 19.71 -26.17 8.59
C GLY A 140 20.13 -27.30 7.65
N PRO A 141 21.31 -27.21 6.99
CA PRO A 141 21.77 -28.25 6.07
C PRO A 141 21.88 -29.62 6.74
N GLY A 142 21.27 -30.64 6.14
CA GLY A 142 21.24 -32.01 6.67
C GLY A 142 20.17 -32.29 7.72
N HIS A 143 19.41 -31.29 8.17
CA HIS A 143 18.26 -31.50 9.06
C HIS A 143 17.05 -32.03 8.28
N PHE A 144 16.21 -32.83 8.94
CA PHE A 144 14.96 -33.32 8.34
C PHE A 144 14.00 -32.19 8.00
N SER A 145 13.21 -32.39 6.95
CA SER A 145 12.18 -31.44 6.53
C SER A 145 11.10 -31.29 7.59
N HIS A 146 10.69 -30.05 7.81
CA HIS A 146 9.69 -29.67 8.79
C HIS A 146 8.88 -28.47 8.28
N LEU A 147 7.59 -28.40 8.59
CA LEU A 147 6.68 -27.38 8.05
C LEU A 147 7.05 -25.96 8.49
N ALA A 148 7.47 -25.77 9.75
CA ALA A 148 7.95 -24.47 10.23
C ALA A 148 9.14 -23.90 9.43
N PRO A 149 10.29 -24.58 9.29
CA PRO A 149 11.38 -24.08 8.43
C PRO A 149 11.04 -24.08 6.94
N THR A 150 10.11 -24.93 6.48
CA THR A 150 9.57 -24.86 5.10
C THR A 150 8.80 -23.56 4.86
N TYR A 151 7.94 -23.16 5.79
CA TYR A 151 7.25 -21.87 5.76
C TYR A 151 8.26 -20.71 5.75
N ALA A 152 9.24 -20.74 6.67
CA ALA A 152 10.25 -19.70 6.74
C ALA A 152 11.06 -19.58 5.44
N ALA A 153 11.55 -20.69 4.90
CA ALA A 153 12.33 -20.71 3.67
C ALA A 153 11.52 -20.20 2.47
N VAL A 154 10.28 -20.68 2.28
CA VAL A 154 9.42 -20.22 1.19
C VAL A 154 9.13 -18.72 1.32
N ASN A 155 8.78 -18.23 2.51
CA ASN A 155 8.56 -16.79 2.71
C ASN A 155 9.83 -15.97 2.44
N THR A 156 11.01 -16.42 2.88
CA THR A 156 12.27 -15.75 2.56
C THR A 156 12.50 -15.66 1.05
N LEU A 157 12.32 -16.76 0.33
CA LEU A 157 12.51 -16.80 -1.13
C LEU A 157 11.51 -15.88 -1.85
N VAL A 158 10.26 -15.82 -1.37
CA VAL A 158 9.23 -14.91 -1.89
C VAL A 158 9.59 -13.44 -1.64
N ILE A 159 10.15 -13.10 -0.47
CA ILE A 159 10.57 -11.73 -0.17
C ILE A 159 11.81 -11.33 -0.99
N ILE A 160 12.74 -12.26 -1.23
CA ILE A 160 13.91 -12.03 -2.10
C ILE A 160 13.46 -11.75 -3.54
N GLY A 161 12.50 -12.53 -4.03
CA GLY A 161 11.74 -12.19 -5.24
C GLY A 161 12.50 -12.29 -6.57
N THR A 162 13.69 -12.89 -6.60
CA THR A 162 14.48 -13.13 -7.81
C THR A 162 14.09 -14.43 -8.51
N GLU A 163 14.39 -14.56 -9.81
CA GLU A 163 14.18 -15.80 -10.55
C GLU A 163 14.96 -16.97 -9.92
N GLU A 164 16.22 -16.74 -9.51
CA GLU A 164 17.04 -17.72 -8.77
C GLU A 164 16.32 -18.22 -7.51
N ALA A 165 15.69 -17.32 -6.74
CA ALA A 165 14.98 -17.68 -5.53
C ALA A 165 13.77 -18.59 -5.83
N TYR A 166 12.96 -18.27 -6.84
CA TYR A 166 11.79 -19.05 -7.20
C TYR A 166 12.14 -20.41 -7.81
N GLU A 167 13.13 -20.45 -8.71
CA GLU A 167 13.60 -21.68 -9.35
C GLU A 167 14.24 -22.65 -8.34
N SER A 168 14.78 -22.14 -7.23
CA SER A 168 15.34 -22.97 -6.17
C SER A 168 14.33 -23.88 -5.47
N ILE A 169 13.02 -23.60 -5.55
CA ILE A 169 11.96 -24.37 -4.88
C ILE A 169 11.61 -25.60 -5.71
N ASN A 170 11.91 -26.79 -5.21
CA ASN A 170 11.47 -28.03 -5.85
C ASN A 170 10.00 -28.31 -5.51
N ARG A 171 9.11 -27.80 -6.37
CA ARG A 171 7.66 -27.91 -6.22
C ARG A 171 7.15 -29.35 -6.23
N GLU A 172 7.76 -30.22 -7.01
CA GLU A 172 7.35 -31.63 -7.10
C GLU A 172 7.58 -32.35 -5.78
N THR A 173 8.81 -32.28 -5.24
CA THR A 173 9.13 -32.94 -3.98
C THR A 173 8.45 -32.25 -2.81
N LEU A 174 8.28 -30.92 -2.83
CA LEU A 174 7.49 -30.19 -1.84
C LEU A 174 6.05 -30.71 -1.76
N LEU A 175 5.39 -30.95 -2.89
CA LEU A 175 4.05 -31.53 -2.89
C LEU A 175 4.02 -32.93 -2.27
N GLN A 176 5.02 -33.77 -2.57
CA GLN A 176 5.13 -35.10 -1.96
C GLN A 176 5.34 -35.03 -0.44
N PHE A 177 6.17 -34.09 0.02
CA PHE A 177 6.35 -33.83 1.45
C PHE A 177 5.04 -33.43 2.11
N LEU A 178 4.30 -32.45 1.56
CA LEU A 178 2.99 -32.05 2.10
C LEU A 178 2.00 -33.22 2.17
N LYS A 179 1.93 -34.04 1.11
CA LYS A 179 1.09 -35.25 1.07
C LYS A 179 1.49 -36.26 2.15
N SER A 180 2.78 -36.42 2.42
CA SER A 180 3.28 -37.38 3.42
C SER A 180 2.93 -37.00 4.86
N LEU A 181 2.63 -35.72 5.11
CA LEU A 181 2.27 -35.21 6.44
C LEU A 181 0.76 -35.19 6.70
N ARG A 182 -0.05 -35.41 5.66
CA ARG A 182 -1.50 -35.31 5.69
C ARG A 182 -2.11 -36.41 6.57
N VAL A 183 -3.03 -36.06 7.46
CA VAL A 183 -3.72 -37.01 8.37
C VAL A 183 -5.20 -37.11 8.03
N SER A 184 -5.82 -38.30 8.09
CA SER A 184 -7.23 -38.49 7.67
C SER A 184 -8.27 -37.53 8.30
N ASP A 185 -7.98 -36.92 9.45
CA ASP A 185 -8.89 -36.03 10.19
C ASP A 185 -8.87 -34.54 9.76
N GLY A 186 -8.11 -34.18 8.72
CA GLY A 186 -7.94 -32.78 8.28
C GLY A 186 -6.64 -32.11 8.73
N SER A 187 -5.93 -32.71 9.68
CA SER A 187 -4.69 -32.14 10.22
C SER A 187 -3.44 -32.53 9.42
N PHE A 188 -2.30 -31.97 9.84
CA PHE A 188 -0.98 -32.28 9.31
C PHE A 188 -0.01 -32.53 10.47
N TYR A 189 0.96 -33.42 10.25
CA TYR A 189 2.14 -33.47 11.10
C TYR A 189 3.08 -32.30 10.80
N MET A 190 3.78 -31.76 11.79
CA MET A 190 4.83 -30.74 11.57
C MET A 190 6.02 -31.29 10.79
N HIS A 191 6.36 -32.55 10.99
CA HIS A 191 7.33 -33.32 10.22
C HIS A 191 6.99 -34.82 10.31
N ILE A 192 7.65 -35.68 9.55
CA ILE A 192 7.39 -37.13 9.61
C ILE A 192 7.61 -37.63 11.06
N GLY A 193 6.56 -38.17 11.68
CA GLY A 193 6.57 -38.65 13.07
C GLY A 193 6.55 -37.54 14.15
N GLY A 194 6.32 -36.28 13.77
CA GLY A 194 6.30 -35.14 14.67
C GLY A 194 4.96 -34.93 15.37
N GLU A 195 4.78 -33.75 15.96
CA GLU A 195 3.53 -33.30 16.56
C GLU A 195 2.50 -32.86 15.51
N ILE A 196 1.24 -32.79 15.94
CA ILE A 196 0.13 -32.20 15.19
C ILE A 196 -0.40 -31.03 16.00
N ASP A 197 -0.40 -29.84 15.41
CA ASP A 197 -1.10 -28.68 15.92
C ASP A 197 -1.41 -27.67 14.81
N MET A 198 -2.11 -26.59 15.15
CA MET A 198 -2.57 -25.54 14.24
C MET A 198 -1.46 -24.94 13.35
N ARG A 199 -0.19 -24.93 13.81
CA ARG A 199 0.93 -24.42 13.01
C ARG A 199 1.13 -25.25 11.76
N SER A 200 0.95 -26.57 11.85
CA SER A 200 1.14 -27.49 10.71
C SER A 200 0.17 -27.15 9.58
N VAL A 201 -1.10 -26.98 9.92
CA VAL A 201 -2.17 -26.71 8.96
C VAL A 201 -1.95 -25.35 8.29
N TYR A 202 -1.65 -24.31 9.07
CA TYR A 202 -1.34 -23.00 8.53
C TYR A 202 -0.09 -23.00 7.64
N CYS A 203 1.02 -23.58 8.12
CA CYS A 203 2.27 -23.63 7.34
C CYS A 203 2.07 -24.36 6.02
N ALA A 204 1.39 -25.52 6.03
CA ALA A 204 1.10 -26.31 4.84
C ALA A 204 0.22 -25.57 3.83
N ILE A 205 -0.86 -24.92 4.28
CA ILE A 205 -1.75 -24.13 3.40
C ILE A 205 -1.00 -22.93 2.83
N SER A 206 -0.27 -22.19 3.67
CA SER A 206 0.49 -21.00 3.26
C SER A 206 1.48 -21.33 2.14
N VAL A 207 2.36 -22.32 2.36
CA VAL A 207 3.35 -22.69 1.35
C VAL A 207 2.71 -23.29 0.10
N ALA A 208 1.65 -24.09 0.24
CA ALA A 208 0.94 -24.64 -0.92
C ALA A 208 0.30 -23.53 -1.78
N LYS A 209 -0.28 -22.49 -1.17
CA LYS A 209 -0.85 -21.36 -1.91
C LYS A 209 0.23 -20.53 -2.60
N LEU A 210 1.30 -20.16 -1.88
CA LEU A 210 2.40 -19.35 -2.44
C LEU A 210 3.12 -20.05 -3.60
N THR A 211 3.29 -21.38 -3.52
CA THR A 211 3.98 -22.18 -4.53
C THR A 211 3.05 -22.80 -5.57
N ASN A 212 1.76 -22.43 -5.57
CA ASN A 212 0.75 -22.96 -6.48
C ASN A 212 0.72 -24.51 -6.50
N LEU A 213 0.66 -25.11 -5.32
CA LEU A 213 0.54 -26.55 -5.05
C LEU A 213 -0.76 -26.91 -4.31
N PHE A 214 -1.62 -25.92 -4.10
CA PHE A 214 -2.90 -26.10 -3.43
C PHE A 214 -3.85 -26.97 -4.25
N SER A 215 -4.56 -27.89 -3.59
CA SER A 215 -5.72 -28.59 -4.14
C SER A 215 -6.75 -28.87 -3.05
N ASP A 216 -8.03 -28.95 -3.44
CA ASP A 216 -9.12 -29.26 -2.50
C ASP A 216 -8.95 -30.64 -1.88
N GLU A 217 -8.41 -31.60 -2.63
CA GLU A 217 -8.10 -32.95 -2.12
C GLU A 217 -7.05 -32.92 -1.01
N LEU A 218 -5.97 -32.14 -1.19
CA LEU A 218 -4.90 -32.07 -0.21
C LEU A 218 -5.38 -31.47 1.11
N PHE A 219 -6.30 -30.52 1.08
CA PHE A 219 -6.79 -29.81 2.28
C PHE A 219 -8.22 -30.17 2.68
N HIS A 220 -8.77 -31.26 2.12
CA HIS A 220 -10.09 -31.75 2.49
C HIS A 220 -10.17 -32.04 3.98
N GLY A 221 -11.18 -31.51 4.69
CA GLY A 221 -11.33 -31.68 6.14
C GLY A 221 -10.52 -30.72 7.01
N SER A 222 -9.60 -29.93 6.44
CA SER A 222 -8.74 -29.04 7.22
C SER A 222 -9.53 -27.89 7.87
N ALA A 223 -10.55 -27.34 7.20
CA ALA A 223 -11.39 -26.29 7.78
C ALA A 223 -12.17 -26.81 9.01
N GLU A 224 -12.76 -28.00 8.91
CA GLU A 224 -13.46 -28.68 9.99
C GLU A 224 -12.52 -28.94 11.16
N TRP A 225 -11.29 -29.40 10.88
CA TRP A 225 -10.28 -29.62 11.91
C TRP A 225 -9.94 -28.33 12.65
N ILE A 226 -9.70 -27.23 11.93
CA ILE A 226 -9.38 -25.91 12.50
C ILE A 226 -10.52 -25.44 13.42
N ILE A 227 -11.78 -25.58 12.98
CA ILE A 227 -12.93 -25.13 13.77
C ILE A 227 -13.08 -25.89 15.08
N ARG A 228 -12.71 -27.17 15.15
CA ARG A 228 -12.67 -27.92 16.43
C ARG A 228 -11.67 -27.36 17.44
N CYS A 229 -10.72 -26.53 17.01
CA CYS A 229 -9.76 -25.87 17.88
C CYS A 229 -10.24 -24.52 18.41
N GLN A 230 -11.39 -24.00 17.96
CA GLN A 230 -11.98 -22.79 18.58
C GLN A 230 -12.46 -23.14 19.99
N THR A 231 -12.07 -22.33 20.98
CA THR A 231 -12.34 -22.60 22.39
C THR A 231 -13.57 -21.84 22.89
N TYR A 232 -14.03 -22.18 24.10
CA TYR A 232 -15.08 -21.44 24.80
C TYR A 232 -14.73 -19.96 25.04
N GLU A 233 -13.44 -19.62 25.08
CA GLU A 233 -13.00 -18.25 25.27
C GLU A 233 -13.28 -17.41 24.02
N GLY A 234 -13.23 -18.04 22.84
CA GLY A 234 -13.49 -17.46 21.51
C GLY A 234 -12.30 -17.56 20.54
N GLY A 235 -11.06 -17.57 21.05
CA GLY A 235 -9.85 -17.77 20.25
C GLY A 235 -9.63 -19.25 19.87
N PHE A 236 -8.53 -19.53 19.15
CA PHE A 236 -8.15 -20.90 18.79
C PHE A 236 -6.98 -21.41 19.63
N ALA A 237 -7.02 -22.70 19.90
CA ALA A 237 -5.95 -23.46 20.52
C ALA A 237 -5.09 -24.19 19.49
N GLY A 238 -3.95 -24.75 19.94
CA GLY A 238 -3.06 -25.52 19.08
C GLY A 238 -3.68 -26.84 18.63
N THR A 239 -4.47 -27.47 19.49
CA THR A 239 -5.23 -28.69 19.22
C THR A 239 -6.59 -28.59 19.91
N PRO A 240 -7.59 -29.40 19.49
CA PRO A 240 -8.92 -29.37 20.10
C PRO A 240 -8.86 -29.57 21.62
N GLY A 241 -9.56 -28.71 22.37
CA GLY A 241 -9.68 -28.79 23.83
C GLY A 241 -8.57 -28.09 24.64
N MET A 242 -7.56 -27.49 23.99
CA MET A 242 -6.51 -26.71 24.66
C MET A 242 -6.92 -25.23 24.83
N GLU A 243 -6.09 -24.45 25.53
CA GLU A 243 -6.29 -23.01 25.80
C GLU A 243 -6.20 -22.15 24.53
N ALA A 244 -7.02 -21.09 24.43
CA ALA A 244 -6.92 -20.16 23.31
C ALA A 244 -5.61 -19.36 23.37
N HIS A 245 -4.92 -19.20 22.24
CA HIS A 245 -3.61 -18.56 22.17
C HIS A 245 -3.47 -17.71 20.92
N GLY A 246 -2.87 -16.52 21.02
CA GLY A 246 -2.74 -15.56 19.91
C GLY A 246 -2.08 -16.16 18.68
N GLY A 247 -0.93 -16.82 18.83
CA GLY A 247 -0.24 -17.49 17.72
C GLY A 247 -1.08 -18.57 17.02
N TYR A 248 -1.80 -19.42 17.77
CA TYR A 248 -2.67 -20.44 17.17
C TYR A 248 -3.96 -19.82 16.59
N THR A 249 -4.46 -18.76 17.20
CA THR A 249 -5.59 -17.96 16.68
C THR A 249 -5.25 -17.34 15.34
N PHE A 250 -4.07 -16.75 15.20
CA PHE A 250 -3.55 -16.29 13.92
C PHE A 250 -3.47 -17.44 12.91
N CYS A 251 -2.81 -18.54 13.26
CA CYS A 251 -2.65 -19.67 12.34
C CYS A 251 -4.01 -20.21 11.85
N GLY A 252 -4.97 -20.42 12.77
CA GLY A 252 -6.29 -20.94 12.45
C GLY A 252 -7.12 -19.98 11.60
N LEU A 253 -7.19 -18.69 11.99
CA LEU A 253 -7.96 -17.71 11.25
C LEU A 253 -7.34 -17.44 9.87
N SER A 254 -6.01 -17.31 9.77
CA SER A 254 -5.31 -17.14 8.49
C SER A 254 -5.49 -18.36 7.60
N ALA A 255 -5.43 -19.58 8.14
CA ALA A 255 -5.71 -20.79 7.38
C ALA A 255 -7.15 -20.83 6.84
N LEU A 256 -8.16 -20.54 7.67
CA LEU A 256 -9.55 -20.41 7.22
C LEU A 256 -9.70 -19.31 6.17
N TYR A 257 -8.96 -18.21 6.32
CA TYR A 257 -8.95 -17.13 5.35
C TYR A 257 -8.40 -17.58 3.99
N LEU A 258 -7.31 -18.33 3.98
CA LEU A 258 -6.71 -18.87 2.76
C LEU A 258 -7.55 -19.99 2.12
N LEU A 259 -8.39 -20.67 2.90
CA LEU A 259 -9.34 -21.67 2.42
C LEU A 259 -10.67 -21.06 1.93
N ASN A 260 -10.96 -19.78 2.21
CA ASN A 260 -12.27 -19.14 2.04
C ASN A 260 -13.38 -19.80 2.90
N ASN A 261 -13.05 -20.20 4.12
CA ASN A 261 -13.95 -20.87 5.06
C ASN A 261 -14.11 -20.08 6.38
N GLN A 262 -13.91 -18.76 6.36
CA GLN A 262 -13.96 -17.93 7.57
C GLN A 262 -15.34 -17.95 8.24
N ASP A 263 -16.41 -18.15 7.46
CA ASP A 263 -17.80 -18.17 7.93
C ASP A 263 -18.12 -19.35 8.86
N MET A 264 -17.26 -20.37 8.93
CA MET A 264 -17.43 -21.48 9.87
C MET A 264 -17.06 -21.11 11.31
N CYS A 265 -16.36 -19.99 11.52
CA CYS A 265 -15.92 -19.54 12.83
C CYS A 265 -17.03 -18.81 13.59
N ASP A 266 -17.13 -19.02 14.90
CA ASP A 266 -17.89 -18.09 15.76
C ASP A 266 -17.12 -16.76 15.85
N MET A 267 -17.36 -15.89 14.86
CA MET A 267 -16.66 -14.63 14.69
C MET A 267 -16.95 -13.65 15.84
N LYS A 268 -18.13 -13.75 16.47
CA LYS A 268 -18.50 -12.90 17.59
C LYS A 268 -17.68 -13.25 18.84
N ALA A 269 -17.59 -14.54 19.17
CA ALA A 269 -16.76 -15.01 20.27
C ALA A 269 -15.28 -14.68 20.02
N LEU A 270 -14.80 -14.90 18.78
CA LEU A 270 -13.44 -14.59 18.38
C LEU A 270 -13.11 -13.10 18.53
N LEU A 271 -13.95 -12.21 17.98
CA LEU A 271 -13.76 -10.77 18.06
C LEU A 271 -13.73 -10.29 19.51
N ARG A 272 -14.65 -10.79 20.36
CA ARG A 272 -14.63 -10.51 21.81
C ARG A 272 -13.31 -10.94 22.44
N TRP A 273 -12.88 -12.18 22.19
CA TRP A 273 -11.67 -12.72 22.79
C TRP A 273 -10.43 -11.93 22.40
N ILE A 274 -10.25 -11.67 21.10
CA ILE A 274 -9.01 -11.11 20.55
C ILE A 274 -8.83 -9.64 20.90
N THR A 275 -9.92 -8.85 20.91
CA THR A 275 -9.86 -7.43 21.30
C THR A 275 -9.53 -7.25 22.79
N ASN A 276 -9.94 -8.21 23.64
CA ASN A 276 -9.56 -8.24 25.06
C ASN A 276 -8.11 -8.73 25.30
N ARG A 277 -7.29 -8.82 24.25
CA ARG A 277 -5.85 -9.13 24.36
C ARG A 277 -4.97 -7.90 24.34
N GLN A 278 -5.50 -6.73 23.97
CA GLN A 278 -4.74 -5.49 24.08
C GLN A 278 -4.72 -5.03 25.53
N MET A 279 -3.53 -4.74 26.04
CA MET A 279 -3.31 -4.34 27.42
C MET A 279 -3.49 -2.84 27.57
N SER A 280 -4.40 -2.41 28.43
CA SER A 280 -4.78 -0.99 28.54
C SER A 280 -3.69 -0.09 29.10
N TYR A 281 -2.81 -0.62 29.97
CA TYR A 281 -1.71 0.15 30.55
C TYR A 281 -0.52 0.19 29.59
N GLU A 282 -0.03 -0.98 29.19
CA GLU A 282 1.18 -1.13 28.37
C GLU A 282 0.95 -0.76 26.90
N GLY A 283 -0.25 -0.97 26.35
CA GLY A 283 -0.64 -0.70 24.97
C GLY A 283 -0.40 -1.86 23.98
N GLY A 284 0.53 -2.76 24.29
CA GLY A 284 0.80 -3.99 23.52
C GLY A 284 -0.24 -5.09 23.73
N PHE A 285 0.03 -6.28 23.20
CA PHE A 285 -0.86 -7.43 23.32
C PHE A 285 -0.30 -8.54 24.22
N GLN A 286 -1.18 -9.22 24.94
CA GLN A 286 -0.89 -10.52 25.56
C GLN A 286 -1.31 -11.68 24.64
N GLY A 287 -0.60 -12.81 24.74
CA GLY A 287 -0.92 -13.99 23.94
C GLY A 287 -2.16 -14.75 24.41
N ARG A 288 -2.46 -14.68 25.70
CA ARG A 288 -3.51 -15.46 26.38
C ARG A 288 -4.05 -14.69 27.57
N THR A 289 -5.27 -15.01 27.99
CA THR A 289 -5.91 -14.43 29.16
C THR A 289 -5.00 -14.56 30.40
N ASN A 290 -4.83 -13.48 31.19
CA ASN A 290 -4.01 -13.47 32.41
C ASN A 290 -2.51 -13.79 32.20
N LYS A 291 -1.96 -13.48 31.03
CA LYS A 291 -0.51 -13.53 30.75
C LYS A 291 0.00 -12.14 30.41
N LEU A 292 1.31 -11.98 30.46
CA LEU A 292 1.94 -10.67 30.28
C LEU A 292 1.88 -10.21 28.82
N VAL A 293 1.94 -8.90 28.62
CA VAL A 293 2.21 -8.28 27.32
C VAL A 293 3.52 -8.82 26.70
N ASP A 294 3.57 -8.94 25.37
CA ASP A 294 4.76 -9.34 24.64
C ASP A 294 4.69 -8.81 23.19
N SER A 295 5.76 -8.17 22.73
CA SER A 295 5.85 -7.49 21.44
C SER A 295 5.67 -8.40 20.23
N CYS A 296 5.88 -9.72 20.34
CA CYS A 296 5.60 -10.60 19.20
C CYS A 296 4.10 -10.70 18.92
N TYR A 297 3.24 -10.51 19.94
CA TYR A 297 1.79 -10.49 19.76
C TYR A 297 1.29 -9.21 19.08
N SER A 298 2.14 -8.19 18.93
CA SER A 298 1.85 -7.05 18.05
C SER A 298 1.49 -7.52 16.64
N PHE A 299 2.12 -8.59 16.12
CA PHE A 299 1.69 -9.20 14.86
C PHE A 299 0.63 -10.28 15.06
N TRP A 300 0.86 -11.26 15.95
CA TRP A 300 -0.03 -12.42 16.05
C TRP A 300 -1.48 -12.04 16.37
N GLN A 301 -1.70 -11.01 17.19
CA GLN A 301 -3.06 -10.53 17.48
C GLN A 301 -3.51 -9.51 16.43
N ALA A 302 -2.74 -8.45 16.16
CA ALA A 302 -3.18 -7.40 15.24
C ALA A 302 -3.41 -7.92 13.81
N GLY A 303 -2.57 -8.83 13.33
CA GLY A 303 -2.74 -9.47 12.01
C GLY A 303 -4.03 -10.27 11.91
N ALA A 304 -4.39 -11.00 12.97
CA ALA A 304 -5.66 -11.69 13.04
C ALA A 304 -6.85 -10.71 13.12
N ILE A 305 -6.74 -9.63 13.91
CA ILE A 305 -7.76 -8.58 13.97
C ILE A 305 -7.98 -7.93 12.60
N THR A 306 -6.91 -7.69 11.84
CA THR A 306 -7.01 -7.15 10.47
C THR A 306 -7.79 -8.09 9.54
N ILE A 307 -7.57 -9.41 9.62
CA ILE A 307 -8.35 -10.39 8.85
C ILE A 307 -9.83 -10.36 9.26
N ILE A 308 -10.13 -10.27 10.56
CA ILE A 308 -11.52 -10.13 11.05
C ILE A 308 -12.15 -8.84 10.50
N ASN A 309 -11.46 -7.71 10.62
CA ASN A 309 -11.96 -6.41 10.16
C ASN A 309 -12.24 -6.43 8.65
N MET A 310 -11.33 -7.00 7.86
CA MET A 310 -11.52 -7.16 6.41
C MET A 310 -12.70 -8.07 6.06
N ASN A 311 -12.96 -9.12 6.83
CA ASN A 311 -14.15 -9.96 6.66
C ASN A 311 -15.42 -9.16 6.95
N LEU A 312 -15.50 -8.50 8.12
CA LEU A 312 -16.68 -7.74 8.51
C LEU A 312 -16.96 -6.56 7.56
N LEU A 313 -15.93 -5.88 7.06
CA LEU A 313 -16.06 -4.82 6.04
C LEU A 313 -16.62 -5.35 4.71
N ALA A 314 -16.41 -6.63 4.39
CA ALA A 314 -16.97 -7.25 3.19
C ALA A 314 -18.48 -7.59 3.34
N GLN A 315 -19.00 -7.62 4.57
CA GLN A 315 -20.40 -7.92 4.86
C GLN A 315 -21.22 -6.61 4.90
N GLU A 316 -22.17 -6.43 3.96
CA GLU A 316 -22.96 -5.18 3.85
C GLU A 316 -23.68 -4.79 5.15
N ASN A 317 -24.16 -5.78 5.91
CA ASN A 317 -24.90 -5.56 7.16
C ASN A 317 -24.02 -5.03 8.30
N GLU A 318 -22.76 -5.49 8.38
CA GLU A 318 -21.83 -5.15 9.46
C GLU A 318 -21.04 -3.87 9.15
N ARG A 319 -20.71 -3.66 7.86
CA ARG A 319 -19.91 -2.53 7.38
C ARG A 319 -20.35 -1.16 7.88
N LYS A 320 -21.66 -0.94 8.04
CA LYS A 320 -22.21 0.35 8.52
C LYS A 320 -21.83 0.71 9.97
N TYR A 321 -21.33 -0.27 10.74
CA TYR A 321 -20.88 -0.09 12.12
C TYR A 321 -19.37 0.03 12.25
N LEU A 322 -18.62 -0.11 11.14
CA LEU A 322 -17.17 -0.10 11.13
C LEU A 322 -16.63 1.21 10.58
N ALA A 323 -15.64 1.76 11.27
CA ALA A 323 -14.87 2.86 10.76
C ALA A 323 -13.73 2.32 9.88
N THR A 324 -13.43 3.00 8.78
CA THR A 324 -12.36 2.61 7.84
C THR A 324 -11.04 3.33 8.09
N ASP A 325 -11.04 4.30 9.01
CA ASP A 325 -9.89 5.10 9.45
C ASP A 325 -9.13 4.45 10.62
N ARG A 326 -9.54 3.26 11.07
CA ARG A 326 -8.93 2.55 12.20
C ARG A 326 -9.17 1.05 12.13
N TRP A 327 -8.31 0.29 12.80
CA TRP A 327 -8.54 -1.14 13.06
C TRP A 327 -9.43 -1.33 14.29
N LEU A 328 -9.88 -2.57 14.53
CA LEU A 328 -10.65 -2.95 15.72
C LEU A 328 -9.77 -3.13 16.98
N PHE A 329 -8.67 -2.39 17.04
CA PHE A 329 -7.77 -2.27 18.19
C PHE A 329 -7.18 -0.85 18.21
N ASP A 330 -6.59 -0.46 19.34
CA ASP A 330 -5.98 0.85 19.48
C ASP A 330 -4.61 0.86 18.79
N CYS A 331 -4.57 1.37 17.55
CA CYS A 331 -3.35 1.49 16.76
C CYS A 331 -2.30 2.34 17.47
N SER A 332 -2.73 3.45 18.07
CA SER A 332 -1.86 4.42 18.71
C SER A 332 -1.11 3.78 19.90
N LEU A 333 -1.83 3.11 20.79
CA LEU A 333 -1.25 2.41 21.93
C LEU A 333 -0.27 1.29 21.52
N LEU A 334 -0.56 0.57 20.42
CA LEU A 334 0.36 -0.44 19.93
C LEU A 334 1.67 0.17 19.41
N GLN A 335 1.59 1.27 18.66
CA GLN A 335 2.76 1.99 18.15
C GLN A 335 3.60 2.53 19.32
N GLU A 336 2.98 3.16 20.31
CA GLU A 336 3.68 3.62 21.52
C GLU A 336 4.41 2.49 22.23
N TYR A 337 3.75 1.35 22.46
CA TYR A 337 4.36 0.20 23.12
C TYR A 337 5.60 -0.28 22.38
N VAL A 338 5.52 -0.43 21.05
CA VAL A 338 6.65 -0.89 20.24
C VAL A 338 7.79 0.13 20.26
N LEU A 339 7.49 1.42 20.02
CA LEU A 339 8.50 2.46 19.90
C LEU A 339 9.14 2.84 21.25
N ILE A 340 8.42 2.79 22.36
CA ILE A 340 8.94 3.22 23.68
C ILE A 340 9.50 2.04 24.46
N CYS A 341 8.79 0.91 24.47
CA CYS A 341 9.09 -0.19 25.41
C CYS A 341 9.88 -1.34 24.78
N CYS A 342 9.86 -1.49 23.45
CA CYS A 342 10.39 -2.69 22.79
C CYS A 342 11.70 -2.46 22.05
N GLN A 343 12.18 -1.21 21.91
CA GLN A 343 13.42 -0.92 21.20
C GLN A 343 14.65 -1.16 22.07
N HIS A 344 15.62 -1.93 21.58
CA HIS A 344 16.89 -2.12 22.27
C HIS A 344 17.87 -0.98 21.92
N SER A 345 18.66 -0.55 22.91
CA SER A 345 19.56 0.61 22.77
C SER A 345 20.64 0.47 21.69
N LYS A 346 20.96 -0.77 21.31
CA LYS A 346 21.94 -1.11 20.27
C LYS A 346 21.31 -1.61 18.96
N GLY A 347 20.00 -1.41 18.77
CA GLY A 347 19.24 -1.90 17.62
C GLY A 347 18.56 -3.25 17.85
N GLY A 348 17.52 -3.55 17.07
CA GLY A 348 16.65 -4.71 17.27
C GLY A 348 15.60 -4.45 18.34
N LEU A 349 14.59 -5.34 18.40
CA LEU A 349 13.50 -5.25 19.36
C LEU A 349 13.49 -6.44 20.33
N VAL A 350 12.81 -6.24 21.44
CA VAL A 350 12.69 -7.18 22.57
C VAL A 350 11.24 -7.57 22.80
N ASP A 351 11.00 -8.69 23.49
CA ASP A 351 9.69 -9.09 24.03
C ASP A 351 9.01 -7.93 24.80
N LYS A 352 9.67 -7.46 25.85
CA LYS A 352 9.22 -6.39 26.75
C LYS A 352 10.46 -5.75 27.41
N PRO A 353 10.34 -4.62 28.13
CA PRO A 353 11.48 -4.00 28.80
C PRO A 353 12.30 -5.00 29.63
N GLN A 354 13.63 -4.80 29.64
CA GLN A 354 14.62 -5.65 30.33
C GLN A 354 14.85 -7.06 29.74
N LYS A 355 14.14 -7.45 28.67
CA LYS A 355 14.44 -8.69 27.95
C LYS A 355 15.59 -8.50 26.96
N ARG A 356 16.18 -9.62 26.54
CA ARG A 356 17.22 -9.63 25.50
C ARG A 356 16.57 -9.40 24.14
N ARG A 357 17.30 -8.71 23.26
CA ARG A 357 16.91 -8.58 21.85
C ARG A 357 17.12 -9.89 21.11
N ASP A 358 16.28 -10.15 20.12
CA ASP A 358 16.42 -11.24 19.18
C ASP A 358 15.71 -10.91 17.86
N THR A 359 16.01 -11.68 16.81
CA THR A 359 15.46 -11.47 15.47
C THR A 359 13.98 -11.83 15.39
N TYR A 360 13.49 -12.75 16.22
CA TYR A 360 12.07 -13.13 16.27
C TYR A 360 11.19 -11.95 16.73
N HIS A 361 11.50 -11.34 17.88
CA HIS A 361 10.77 -10.18 18.37
C HIS A 361 10.97 -8.97 17.46
N THR A 362 12.18 -8.77 16.91
CA THR A 362 12.42 -7.73 15.89
C THR A 362 11.45 -7.87 14.72
N CYS A 363 11.33 -9.07 14.14
CA CYS A 363 10.43 -9.34 13.02
C CYS A 363 8.95 -9.07 13.36
N TYR A 364 8.44 -9.66 14.45
CA TYR A 364 7.01 -9.60 14.74
C TYR A 364 6.58 -8.27 15.37
N ALA A 365 7.45 -7.58 16.10
CA ALA A 365 7.17 -6.23 16.57
C ALA A 365 7.11 -5.23 15.41
N LEU A 366 8.04 -5.30 14.45
CA LEU A 366 7.99 -4.48 13.23
C LEU A 366 6.78 -4.84 12.36
N SER A 367 6.44 -6.13 12.23
CA SER A 367 5.25 -6.56 11.48
C SER A 367 3.96 -6.00 12.10
N GLY A 368 3.86 -6.00 13.44
CA GLY A 368 2.74 -5.40 14.16
C GLY A 368 2.70 -3.87 14.05
N LEU A 369 3.87 -3.21 14.09
CA LEU A 369 4.00 -1.77 13.88
C LEU A 369 3.51 -1.39 12.47
N SER A 370 3.92 -2.13 11.43
CA SER A 370 3.42 -1.96 10.06
C SER A 370 1.89 -2.12 10.00
N ILE A 371 1.30 -3.10 10.68
CA ILE A 371 -0.17 -3.26 10.72
C ILE A 371 -0.84 -2.05 11.36
N ALA A 372 -0.33 -1.57 12.50
CA ALA A 372 -0.90 -0.41 13.19
C ALA A 372 -0.75 0.90 12.40
N GLN A 373 0.18 0.95 11.45
CA GLN A 373 0.40 2.12 10.60
C GLN A 373 -0.43 2.12 9.33
N ASN A 374 -0.72 0.96 8.74
CA ASN A 374 -1.40 0.85 7.46
C ASN A 374 -2.89 0.58 7.69
N LEU A 375 -3.74 1.59 7.48
CA LEU A 375 -5.17 1.59 7.85
C LEU A 375 -6.09 0.93 6.80
N PRO A 376 -7.34 0.54 7.15
CA PRO A 376 -8.25 -0.13 6.22
C PRO A 376 -8.65 0.69 4.98
N ASN A 377 -8.66 2.01 5.07
CA ASN A 377 -8.92 2.92 3.95
C ASN A 377 -7.71 3.05 2.98
N GLY A 378 -6.55 2.47 3.35
CA GLY A 378 -5.29 2.56 2.63
C GLY A 378 -4.46 3.80 2.95
N GLU A 379 -4.84 4.58 3.96
CA GLU A 379 -4.01 5.66 4.50
C GLU A 379 -2.96 5.10 5.48
N GLN A 380 -1.91 5.89 5.68
CA GLN A 380 -0.88 5.60 6.66
C GLN A 380 -1.02 6.52 7.87
N TYR A 381 -0.84 5.95 9.06
CA TYR A 381 -0.94 6.63 10.33
C TYR A 381 0.28 6.31 11.18
N SER A 382 1.11 7.32 11.46
CA SER A 382 2.29 7.20 12.30
C SER A 382 2.10 7.96 13.59
N ILE A 383 2.43 7.34 14.74
CA ILE A 383 2.82 8.12 15.91
C ILE A 383 4.26 8.57 15.69
N GLY A 384 4.43 9.88 15.64
CA GLY A 384 5.69 10.53 15.36
C GLY A 384 5.89 10.90 13.93
N THR A 385 7.15 10.97 13.52
CA THR A 385 7.49 11.41 12.18
C THR A 385 7.10 10.33 11.16
N ASP A 386 7.00 10.73 9.90
CA ASP A 386 6.76 9.81 8.79
C ASP A 386 7.95 8.84 8.61
N ASP A 387 9.12 9.13 9.17
CA ASP A 387 10.29 8.25 9.18
C ASP A 387 10.05 6.94 9.96
N ASN A 388 9.01 6.86 10.79
CA ASN A 388 8.60 5.63 11.47
C ASN A 388 7.83 4.67 10.57
N ILE A 389 7.30 5.14 9.43
CA ILE A 389 6.42 4.34 8.57
C ILE A 389 7.20 3.14 8.01
N LEU A 390 6.58 1.96 8.12
CA LEU A 390 7.11 0.70 7.60
C LEU A 390 6.34 0.25 6.36
N GLU A 391 6.99 -0.58 5.54
CA GLU A 391 6.34 -1.20 4.39
C GLU A 391 5.11 -2.00 4.81
N PRO A 392 3.98 -1.91 4.07
CA PRO A 392 2.79 -2.69 4.36
C PRO A 392 3.05 -4.20 4.31
N VAL A 393 2.43 -4.93 5.24
CA VAL A 393 2.54 -6.39 5.33
C VAL A 393 1.23 -7.08 4.96
N HIS A 394 1.32 -8.21 4.25
CA HIS A 394 0.15 -9.04 3.98
C HIS A 394 -0.31 -9.74 5.28
N PRO A 395 -1.54 -9.51 5.77
CA PRO A 395 -1.95 -9.94 7.11
C PRO A 395 -2.00 -11.46 7.27
N ALA A 396 -2.31 -12.22 6.21
CA ALA A 396 -2.37 -13.68 6.31
C ALA A 396 -1.05 -14.43 6.05
N TYR A 397 -0.03 -13.79 5.47
CA TYR A 397 1.24 -14.44 5.08
C TYR A 397 2.46 -13.87 5.82
N ASN A 398 2.33 -12.67 6.40
CA ASN A 398 3.41 -11.90 7.00
C ASN A 398 4.63 -11.70 6.07
N ILE A 399 4.37 -11.18 4.87
CA ILE A 399 5.39 -10.79 3.88
C ILE A 399 5.09 -9.38 3.38
N SER A 400 6.12 -8.62 3.01
CA SER A 400 5.96 -7.25 2.50
C SER A 400 5.21 -7.25 1.16
N MET A 401 4.28 -6.31 0.99
CA MET A 401 3.43 -6.28 -0.20
C MET A 401 4.15 -5.75 -1.45
N ALA A 402 5.13 -4.85 -1.30
CA ALA A 402 5.82 -4.21 -2.42
C ALA A 402 6.73 -5.16 -3.21
N ARG A 403 7.33 -6.16 -2.55
CA ARG A 403 8.35 -7.05 -3.13
C ARG A 403 7.85 -8.44 -3.50
N THR A 404 6.59 -8.76 -3.21
CA THR A 404 5.99 -10.05 -3.59
C THR A 404 5.63 -10.04 -5.08
N GLN A 405 6.24 -10.90 -5.92
CA GLN A 405 5.76 -11.06 -7.30
C GLN A 405 4.29 -11.50 -7.30
N LYS A 406 3.49 -10.84 -8.13
CA LYS A 406 2.06 -11.14 -8.30
C LYS A 406 1.90 -12.48 -9.02
N ASN A 407 1.83 -13.58 -8.27
CA ASN A 407 1.44 -14.89 -8.80
C ASN A 407 -0.10 -14.96 -8.92
N LYS A 408 -0.67 -15.73 -9.84
CA LYS A 408 -2.13 -15.87 -10.07
C LYS A 408 -2.95 -16.10 -8.79
N ALA A 409 -2.41 -16.83 -7.82
CA ALA A 409 -3.06 -17.07 -6.52
C ALA A 409 -3.00 -15.85 -5.56
N THR A 410 -1.86 -15.15 -5.47
CA THR A 410 -1.72 -13.91 -4.69
C THR A 410 -2.43 -12.74 -5.36
N ALA A 411 -2.49 -12.71 -6.70
CA ALA A 411 -3.21 -11.71 -7.49
C ALA A 411 -4.72 -11.79 -7.31
N GLY A 412 -5.31 -12.99 -7.16
CA GLY A 412 -6.72 -13.15 -6.81
C GLY A 412 -7.05 -12.57 -5.43
N HIS A 413 -6.20 -12.82 -4.43
CA HIS A 413 -6.41 -12.33 -3.06
C HIS A 413 -6.13 -10.81 -2.95
N LEU A 414 -5.04 -10.32 -3.55
CA LEU A 414 -4.73 -8.89 -3.65
C LEU A 414 -5.75 -8.15 -4.52
N GLY A 415 -6.23 -8.77 -5.59
CA GLY A 415 -7.27 -8.23 -6.48
C GLY A 415 -8.62 -8.13 -5.78
N LEU A 416 -9.00 -9.14 -4.98
CA LEU A 416 -10.18 -9.09 -4.11
C LEU A 416 -10.04 -7.97 -3.06
N LEU A 417 -8.89 -7.84 -2.42
CA LEU A 417 -8.62 -6.78 -1.45
C LEU A 417 -8.68 -5.39 -2.11
N LYS A 418 -8.04 -5.22 -3.28
CA LYS A 418 -8.06 -3.96 -4.05
C LYS A 418 -9.45 -3.61 -4.59
N ALA A 419 -10.19 -4.58 -5.11
CA ALA A 419 -11.57 -4.40 -5.57
C ALA A 419 -12.50 -4.01 -4.41
N ARG A 420 -12.34 -4.66 -3.25
CA ARG A 420 -13.04 -4.27 -2.01
C ARG A 420 -12.65 -2.87 -1.54
N LEU A 421 -11.35 -2.53 -1.57
CA LEU A 421 -10.85 -1.19 -1.20
C LEU A 421 -11.37 -0.10 -2.16
N ALA A 422 -11.45 -0.38 -3.46
CA ALA A 422 -11.99 0.52 -4.48
C ALA A 422 -13.50 0.73 -4.33
N LYS A 423 -14.25 -0.35 -4.06
CA LYS A 423 -15.69 -0.30 -3.68
C LYS A 423 -15.90 0.51 -2.39
N LEU A 424 -15.01 0.32 -1.40
CA LEU A 424 -14.99 1.08 -0.14
C LEU A 424 -14.79 2.58 -0.36
N ARG A 425 -13.82 2.96 -1.19
CA ARG A 425 -13.55 4.35 -1.59
C ARG A 425 -14.75 4.98 -2.31
N ARG A 426 -15.41 4.26 -3.21
CA ARG A 426 -16.61 4.75 -3.92
C ARG A 426 -17.74 5.09 -2.95
N GLU A 427 -18.04 4.21 -2.01
CA GLU A 427 -19.15 4.44 -1.06
C GLU A 427 -18.85 5.50 0.00
N LEU A 428 -17.58 5.78 0.30
CA LEU A 428 -17.15 6.94 1.09
C LEU A 428 -17.36 8.26 0.35
N ILE A 429 -17.16 8.26 -0.97
CA ILE A 429 -17.28 9.44 -1.83
C ILE A 429 -18.74 9.66 -2.30
N THR A 430 -19.55 8.60 -2.34
CA THR A 430 -20.95 8.68 -2.80
C THR A 430 -21.85 9.05 -1.61
N PRO A 431 -22.45 10.26 -1.55
CA PRO A 431 -23.40 10.58 -0.51
C PRO A 431 -24.61 9.66 -0.65
N LYS A 432 -24.99 8.96 0.43
CA LYS A 432 -26.29 8.28 0.47
C LYS A 432 -27.39 9.33 0.27
N GLY A 433 -28.25 9.09 -0.71
CA GLY A 433 -29.28 10.01 -1.15
C GLY A 433 -30.05 10.68 0.01
N GLY A 434 -29.93 11.99 0.06
CA GLY A 434 -30.67 12.91 0.93
C GLY A 434 -30.42 14.32 0.41
N GLY A 435 -31.48 15.04 0.07
CA GLY A 435 -31.44 16.22 -0.80
C GLY A 435 -30.54 17.38 -0.34
N GLY A 436 -29.89 18.00 -1.33
CA GLY A 436 -29.70 19.44 -1.48
C GLY A 436 -29.05 20.20 -0.31
N GLY A 437 -27.72 20.25 -0.31
CA GLY A 437 -26.92 21.29 0.31
C GLY A 437 -25.51 21.29 -0.31
N PRO A 438 -24.90 22.46 -0.59
CA PRO A 438 -23.58 22.51 -1.23
C PRO A 438 -22.53 22.03 -0.23
N GLY A 439 -22.10 20.78 -0.36
CA GLY A 439 -20.93 20.26 0.33
C GLY A 439 -19.66 20.78 -0.35
N GLU A 440 -18.71 21.27 0.44
CA GLU A 440 -17.36 21.63 -0.01
C GLU A 440 -16.62 20.39 -0.51
N GLY A 441 -16.70 20.14 -1.82
CA GLY A 441 -15.68 19.38 -2.54
C GLY A 441 -14.53 20.29 -2.98
N PHE A 442 -13.42 19.72 -3.46
CA PHE A 442 -12.32 20.42 -4.16
C PHE A 442 -12.77 21.03 -5.50
N ASP A 443 -13.89 21.75 -5.52
CA ASP A 443 -14.48 22.30 -6.72
C ASP A 443 -13.81 23.65 -7.01
N VAL A 444 -12.77 23.62 -7.84
CA VAL A 444 -12.16 24.84 -8.37
C VAL A 444 -13.18 25.52 -9.29
N ALA A 445 -13.54 26.77 -9.01
CA ALA A 445 -14.45 27.54 -9.85
C ALA A 445 -13.98 27.59 -11.32
N LYS A 446 -14.90 27.54 -12.28
CA LYS A 446 -14.56 27.69 -13.71
C LYS A 446 -14.14 29.13 -13.99
N THR A 447 -12.85 29.34 -14.27
CA THR A 447 -12.27 30.61 -14.71
C THR A 447 -11.40 30.37 -15.95
N GLY A 448 -11.44 31.28 -16.93
CA GLY A 448 -10.69 31.15 -18.20
C GLY A 448 -11.33 30.27 -19.27
N ASP A 449 -10.65 30.12 -20.41
CA ASP A 449 -11.13 29.39 -21.60
C ASP A 449 -10.88 27.87 -21.55
N ALA A 450 -9.94 27.41 -20.73
CA ALA A 450 -9.61 26.00 -20.51
C ALA A 450 -9.10 25.77 -19.07
N ARG A 451 -9.14 24.52 -18.61
CA ARG A 451 -8.63 24.09 -17.30
C ARG A 451 -7.54 23.04 -17.48
N ILE A 452 -6.43 23.20 -16.76
CA ILE A 452 -5.29 22.30 -16.80
C ILE A 452 -4.94 21.94 -15.36
N GLY A 453 -4.84 20.64 -15.07
CA GLY A 453 -4.46 20.13 -13.74
C GLY A 453 -3.09 19.47 -13.80
N PHE A 454 -2.23 19.75 -12.81
CA PHE A 454 -0.95 19.06 -12.65
C PHE A 454 -1.13 17.85 -11.75
N VAL A 455 -0.85 16.66 -12.30
CA VAL A 455 -0.92 15.38 -11.57
C VAL A 455 0.46 14.74 -11.63
N GLY A 456 1.00 14.36 -10.47
CA GLY A 456 2.32 13.74 -10.38
C GLY A 456 2.81 13.63 -8.93
N PHE A 457 3.83 12.82 -8.71
CA PHE A 457 4.42 12.57 -7.39
C PHE A 457 4.83 13.87 -6.67
N PRO A 458 4.81 13.93 -5.33
CA PRO A 458 5.43 15.03 -4.58
C PRO A 458 6.87 15.32 -5.09
N SER A 459 7.32 16.57 -4.93
CA SER A 459 8.72 16.94 -5.20
C SER A 459 9.23 16.89 -6.67
N VAL A 460 8.40 16.52 -7.65
CA VAL A 460 8.74 16.61 -9.10
C VAL A 460 8.70 18.03 -9.66
N GLY A 461 8.56 19.05 -8.81
CA GLY A 461 8.51 20.47 -9.20
C GLY A 461 7.14 20.99 -9.60
N LYS A 462 6.02 20.33 -9.25
CA LYS A 462 4.65 20.79 -9.57
C LYS A 462 4.34 22.20 -9.05
N SER A 463 4.64 22.46 -7.78
CA SER A 463 4.44 23.77 -7.15
C SER A 463 5.33 24.85 -7.77
N THR A 464 6.59 24.50 -8.09
CA THR A 464 7.51 25.37 -8.83
C THR A 464 6.99 25.69 -10.24
N LEU A 465 6.43 24.69 -10.93
CA LEU A 465 5.87 24.83 -12.26
C LEU A 465 4.61 25.71 -12.24
N LEU A 466 3.70 25.49 -11.27
CA LEU A 466 2.53 26.34 -11.06
C LEU A 466 2.95 27.79 -10.74
N THR A 467 3.94 27.97 -9.86
CA THR A 467 4.46 29.29 -9.51
C THR A 467 5.08 29.98 -10.73
N THR A 468 5.79 29.23 -11.57
CA THR A 468 6.51 29.79 -12.72
C THR A 468 5.59 30.10 -13.90
N LEU A 469 4.58 29.26 -14.15
CA LEU A 469 3.62 29.45 -15.24
C LEU A 469 2.49 30.42 -14.88
N ALA A 470 2.02 30.40 -13.63
CA ALA A 470 0.84 31.16 -13.21
C ALA A 470 1.14 32.30 -12.21
N GLY A 471 2.37 32.40 -11.68
CA GLY A 471 2.77 33.47 -10.77
C GLY A 471 2.28 33.34 -9.32
N VAL A 472 1.86 32.14 -8.89
CA VAL A 472 1.26 31.90 -7.55
C VAL A 472 2.15 30.99 -6.69
N TYR A 473 2.52 31.42 -5.48
CA TYR A 473 3.47 30.71 -4.59
C TYR A 473 2.84 29.50 -3.87
N SER A 474 3.57 28.38 -3.80
CA SER A 474 3.19 27.15 -3.06
C SER A 474 4.43 26.50 -2.44
N GLU A 475 4.37 26.15 -1.15
CA GLU A 475 5.47 25.52 -0.39
C GLU A 475 5.77 24.08 -0.87
N VAL A 476 7.04 23.66 -0.73
CA VAL A 476 7.59 22.41 -1.28
C VAL A 476 8.38 21.64 -0.22
N ALA A 477 8.09 20.33 -0.09
CA ALA A 477 8.90 19.35 0.64
C ALA A 477 9.37 18.22 -0.32
N SER A 478 10.43 17.52 0.03
CA SER A 478 11.28 16.70 -0.86
C SER A 478 11.35 15.22 -0.48
N TYR A 479 11.01 14.28 -1.39
CA TYR A 479 11.57 12.90 -1.47
C TYR A 479 11.52 12.36 -2.92
N GLU A 480 12.44 11.45 -3.26
CA GLU A 480 12.69 10.88 -4.60
C GLU A 480 12.59 9.34 -4.63
N PHE A 481 12.21 8.76 -5.78
CA PHE A 481 12.45 7.35 -6.18
C PHE A 481 12.69 7.29 -7.70
N THR A 482 13.54 6.36 -8.17
CA THR A 482 13.89 6.16 -9.59
C THR A 482 13.45 4.81 -10.19
N THR A 483 13.51 4.82 -11.52
CA THR A 483 13.02 4.04 -12.69
C THR A 483 13.54 2.57 -12.84
N LEU A 484 13.16 1.69 -13.79
CA LEU A 484 13.08 1.75 -15.28
C LEU A 484 12.27 0.58 -15.92
N THR A 485 12.01 0.75 -17.22
CA THR A 485 11.17 0.06 -18.23
C THR A 485 11.49 -1.41 -18.61
N THR A 486 10.53 -2.09 -19.27
CA THR A 486 10.68 -3.38 -19.98
C THR A 486 10.62 -3.24 -21.52
N VAL A 487 11.41 -4.05 -22.25
CA VAL A 487 11.56 -4.06 -23.73
C VAL A 487 11.03 -5.37 -24.33
N PRO A 488 10.25 -5.38 -25.44
CA PRO A 488 9.77 -6.61 -26.09
C PRO A 488 10.69 -7.15 -27.21
N GLY A 489 10.78 -8.49 -27.32
CA GLY A 489 11.52 -9.22 -28.36
C GLY A 489 10.62 -10.06 -29.31
N CYS A 490 11.08 -10.34 -30.53
CA CYS A 490 10.36 -11.09 -31.57
C CYS A 490 11.07 -12.40 -31.94
N ILE A 491 10.32 -13.50 -32.12
CA ILE A 491 10.83 -14.79 -32.64
C ILE A 491 10.21 -15.08 -34.02
N LYS A 492 10.99 -15.71 -34.92
CA LYS A 492 10.54 -16.20 -36.22
C LYS A 492 10.42 -17.72 -36.22
N TYR A 493 9.26 -18.24 -36.61
CA TYR A 493 9.05 -19.67 -36.87
C TYR A 493 8.26 -19.86 -38.16
N LYS A 494 8.74 -20.75 -39.04
CA LYS A 494 8.15 -21.09 -40.35
C LYS A 494 7.78 -19.87 -41.23
N GLY A 495 8.63 -18.86 -41.26
CA GLY A 495 8.46 -17.68 -42.13
C GLY A 495 7.49 -16.62 -41.61
N ALA A 496 6.80 -16.85 -40.49
CA ALA A 496 6.00 -15.82 -39.81
C ALA A 496 6.83 -15.10 -38.73
N LYS A 497 6.68 -13.76 -38.64
CA LYS A 497 7.07 -12.99 -37.45
C LYS A 497 5.95 -13.16 -36.42
N ILE A 498 6.25 -13.79 -35.29
CA ILE A 498 5.29 -13.95 -34.20
C ILE A 498 5.72 -13.01 -33.07
N GLN A 499 4.88 -12.03 -32.78
CA GLN A 499 4.96 -11.21 -31.57
C GLN A 499 4.20 -11.96 -30.48
N VAL A 500 4.90 -12.28 -29.39
CA VAL A 500 4.29 -12.90 -28.21
C VAL A 500 3.99 -11.78 -27.23
N THR A 501 2.70 -11.55 -26.96
CA THR A 501 2.22 -10.73 -25.84
C THR A 501 1.64 -11.67 -24.79
N GLN A 502 2.05 -11.49 -23.54
CA GLN A 502 1.67 -12.34 -22.41
C GLN A 502 0.52 -11.66 -21.67
N SER A 503 -0.73 -12.06 -21.95
CA SER A 503 -1.85 -11.34 -21.35
C SER A 503 -2.09 -11.66 -19.89
N GLU A 504 -2.27 -10.61 -19.07
CA GLU A 504 -2.47 -10.70 -17.61
C GLU A 504 -3.87 -11.20 -17.20
N LEU A 505 -4.86 -11.19 -18.10
CA LEU A 505 -6.27 -11.52 -17.79
C LEU A 505 -6.70 -12.92 -18.29
N ASP A 506 -7.22 -13.74 -17.38
CA ASP A 506 -7.89 -15.01 -17.74
C ASP A 506 -9.42 -14.95 -17.59
N LEU A 507 -10.10 -15.89 -18.25
CA LEU A 507 -11.55 -15.95 -18.35
C LEU A 507 -12.25 -16.02 -16.98
N ASP A 508 -11.64 -16.68 -16.01
CA ASP A 508 -12.22 -16.87 -14.67
C ASP A 508 -12.05 -15.60 -13.81
N THR A 509 -10.95 -14.86 -13.99
CA THR A 509 -10.74 -13.53 -13.41
C THR A 509 -11.77 -12.54 -13.97
N VAL A 510 -11.98 -12.54 -15.29
CA VAL A 510 -12.97 -11.70 -15.97
C VAL A 510 -14.39 -11.99 -15.46
N LYS A 511 -14.76 -13.27 -15.34
CA LYS A 511 -16.07 -13.68 -14.79
C LYS A 511 -16.24 -13.28 -13.33
N SER A 512 -15.20 -13.40 -12.52
CA SER A 512 -15.24 -13.05 -11.09
C SER A 512 -15.43 -11.55 -10.89
N ILE A 513 -14.74 -10.72 -11.68
CA ILE A 513 -14.90 -9.26 -11.69
C ILE A 513 -16.32 -8.89 -12.11
N LEU A 514 -16.81 -9.44 -13.24
CA LEU A 514 -18.16 -9.15 -13.74
C LEU A 514 -19.26 -9.57 -12.75
N ALA A 515 -19.09 -10.71 -12.08
CA ALA A 515 -20.03 -11.21 -11.08
C ALA A 515 -20.14 -10.27 -9.87
N GLU A 516 -19.03 -9.67 -9.41
CA GLU A 516 -19.03 -8.66 -8.34
C GLU A 516 -19.83 -7.40 -8.73
N TYR A 517 -19.80 -7.05 -10.03
CA TYR A 517 -20.60 -5.96 -10.61
C TYR A 517 -22.02 -6.38 -11.02
N ARG A 518 -22.47 -7.60 -10.67
CA ARG A 518 -23.78 -8.18 -11.01
C ARG A 518 -24.03 -8.29 -12.52
N ILE A 519 -22.97 -8.38 -13.33
CA ILE A 519 -23.03 -8.59 -14.78
C ILE A 519 -22.87 -10.09 -15.04
N HIS A 520 -24.00 -10.79 -15.22
CA HIS A 520 -23.99 -12.24 -15.40
C HIS A 520 -23.86 -12.68 -16.87
N ASN A 521 -24.08 -11.76 -17.81
CA ASN A 521 -23.97 -12.00 -19.25
C ASN A 521 -23.35 -10.78 -19.94
N ALA A 522 -22.18 -10.94 -20.56
CA ALA A 522 -21.51 -9.89 -21.35
C ALA A 522 -20.55 -10.51 -22.38
N ASP A 523 -20.45 -9.90 -23.56
CA ASP A 523 -19.39 -10.18 -24.54
C ASP A 523 -18.25 -9.18 -24.34
N ILE A 524 -17.05 -9.69 -24.01
CA ILE A 524 -15.85 -8.87 -23.76
C ILE A 524 -14.85 -9.09 -24.89
N THR A 525 -14.41 -8.00 -25.51
CA THR A 525 -13.38 -8.01 -26.56
C THR A 525 -12.20 -7.13 -26.13
N LEU A 526 -11.04 -7.74 -25.87
CA LEU A 526 -9.80 -7.02 -25.53
C LEU A 526 -9.02 -6.75 -26.82
N ARG A 527 -8.70 -5.47 -27.09
CA ARG A 527 -7.97 -5.04 -28.30
C ARG A 527 -6.45 -4.90 -28.09
N TYR A 528 -6.01 -4.98 -26.84
CA TYR A 528 -4.62 -4.93 -26.40
C TYR A 528 -4.50 -5.76 -25.12
N ASP A 529 -3.29 -5.88 -24.59
CA ASP A 529 -3.04 -6.57 -23.34
C ASP A 529 -3.54 -5.76 -22.14
N ALA A 530 -4.79 -6.00 -21.75
CA ALA A 530 -5.46 -5.28 -20.70
C ALA A 530 -5.22 -5.94 -19.33
N THR A 531 -5.06 -5.10 -18.31
CA THR A 531 -4.94 -5.54 -16.91
C THR A 531 -6.31 -5.64 -16.23
N THR A 532 -6.36 -6.27 -15.06
CA THR A 532 -7.54 -6.27 -14.18
C THR A 532 -8.04 -4.86 -13.88
N ASP A 533 -7.13 -3.90 -13.71
CA ASP A 533 -7.47 -2.51 -13.46
C ASP A 533 -8.10 -1.87 -14.70
N ASP A 534 -7.62 -2.16 -15.91
CA ASP A 534 -8.22 -1.66 -17.17
C ASP A 534 -9.65 -2.20 -17.38
N LEU A 535 -9.87 -3.48 -17.07
CA LEU A 535 -11.20 -4.09 -17.18
C LEU A 535 -12.17 -3.51 -16.16
N ILE A 536 -11.72 -3.32 -14.93
CA ILE A 536 -12.49 -2.68 -13.86
C ILE A 536 -12.82 -1.24 -14.26
N ASP A 537 -11.85 -0.46 -14.75
CA ASP A 537 -12.03 0.93 -15.19
C ASP A 537 -13.11 1.08 -16.28
N VAL A 538 -13.19 0.12 -17.23
CA VAL A 538 -14.21 0.09 -18.29
C VAL A 538 -15.59 -0.29 -17.73
N ILE A 539 -15.67 -1.28 -16.84
CA ILE A 539 -16.92 -1.71 -16.19
C ILE A 539 -17.47 -0.62 -15.27
N GLU A 540 -16.59 0.13 -14.61
CA GLU A 540 -16.93 1.23 -13.71
C GLU A 540 -17.48 2.47 -14.42
N GLY A 541 -17.28 2.58 -15.75
CA GLY A 541 -17.85 3.66 -16.57
C GLY A 541 -17.42 5.08 -16.18
N ASN A 542 -16.41 5.23 -15.33
CA ASN A 542 -16.11 6.48 -14.61
C ASN A 542 -14.81 7.18 -15.04
N ARG A 543 -14.06 6.65 -16.02
CA ARG A 543 -12.88 7.33 -16.56
C ARG A 543 -13.13 7.83 -17.98
N ILE A 544 -13.33 9.14 -18.09
CA ILE A 544 -13.08 9.87 -19.33
C ILE A 544 -11.56 9.99 -19.42
N TYR A 545 -10.93 9.28 -20.35
CA TYR A 545 -9.51 9.49 -20.64
C TYR A 545 -9.35 10.93 -21.14
N VAL A 546 -8.81 11.79 -20.29
CA VAL A 546 -8.47 13.17 -20.65
C VAL A 546 -7.13 13.13 -21.37
N PRO A 547 -6.98 13.81 -22.52
CA PRO A 547 -5.69 13.97 -23.18
C PRO A 547 -4.63 14.45 -22.17
N CYS A 548 -3.48 13.76 -22.09
CA CYS A 548 -2.43 14.06 -21.13
C CYS A 548 -1.08 14.27 -21.82
N ILE A 549 -0.29 15.18 -21.27
CA ILE A 549 1.10 15.45 -21.67
C ILE A 549 1.99 14.98 -20.52
N TYR A 550 2.94 14.12 -20.81
CA TYR A 550 3.96 13.68 -19.85
C TYR A 550 5.04 14.75 -19.76
N LEU A 551 5.22 15.29 -18.56
CA LEU A 551 6.17 16.36 -18.30
C LEU A 551 7.37 15.80 -17.53
N LEU A 552 8.52 15.71 -18.19
CA LEU A 552 9.76 15.25 -17.54
C LEU A 552 10.56 16.46 -17.09
N ASN A 553 10.45 16.75 -15.80
CA ASN A 553 11.13 17.89 -15.18
C ASN A 553 12.57 17.51 -14.73
N LYS A 554 13.40 18.53 -14.51
CA LYS A 554 14.82 18.43 -14.13
C LYS A 554 15.77 17.96 -15.25
N ILE A 555 15.51 18.35 -16.51
CA ILE A 555 16.44 18.00 -17.60
C ILE A 555 17.82 18.64 -17.47
N ASP A 556 17.98 19.59 -16.56
CA ASP A 556 19.27 20.15 -16.15
C ASP A 556 20.18 19.13 -15.42
N GLN A 557 19.66 17.96 -15.02
CA GLN A 557 20.40 16.93 -14.30
C GLN A 557 20.75 15.68 -15.14
N ILE A 558 20.45 15.69 -16.43
CA ILE A 558 20.67 14.54 -17.33
C ILE A 558 21.55 14.92 -18.52
N SER A 559 22.18 13.93 -19.16
CA SER A 559 23.04 14.16 -20.33
C SER A 559 22.25 14.41 -21.61
N ILE A 560 22.91 14.92 -22.65
CA ILE A 560 22.29 15.15 -23.97
C ILE A 560 21.85 13.82 -24.60
N GLU A 561 22.62 12.75 -24.42
CA GLU A 561 22.30 11.42 -24.93
C GLU A 561 21.05 10.84 -24.24
N GLU A 562 20.87 11.08 -22.95
CA GLU A 562 19.67 10.70 -22.20
C GLU A 562 18.45 11.52 -22.64
N LEU A 563 18.65 12.81 -22.89
CA LEU A 563 17.63 13.72 -23.40
C LEU A 563 17.13 13.28 -24.80
N ASP A 564 18.02 12.83 -25.69
CA ASP A 564 17.66 12.30 -27.02
C ASP A 564 16.80 11.03 -26.97
N ILE A 565 16.97 10.21 -25.92
CA ILE A 565 16.11 9.04 -25.68
C ILE A 565 14.74 9.50 -25.21
N ILE A 566 14.69 10.50 -24.32
CA ILE A 566 13.45 11.07 -23.78
C ILE A 566 12.59 11.69 -24.89
N TYR A 567 13.20 12.40 -25.85
CA TYR A 567 12.45 12.98 -26.98
C TYR A 567 11.75 11.95 -27.88
N LYS A 568 12.10 10.66 -27.77
CA LYS A 568 11.43 9.57 -28.50
C LYS A 568 10.16 9.08 -27.81
N ILE A 569 9.91 9.50 -26.56
CA ILE A 569 8.71 9.13 -25.80
C ILE A 569 7.52 9.95 -26.35
N PRO A 570 6.44 9.30 -26.82
CA PRO A 570 5.28 10.01 -27.34
C PRO A 570 4.58 10.80 -26.22
N HIS A 571 3.99 11.94 -26.59
CA HIS A 571 3.26 12.83 -25.68
C HIS A 571 4.12 13.38 -24.52
N CYS A 572 5.45 13.40 -24.67
CA CYS A 572 6.39 13.87 -23.65
C CYS A 572 6.97 15.25 -23.98
N VAL A 573 7.09 16.12 -22.97
CA VAL A 573 7.81 17.39 -23.03
C VAL A 573 8.86 17.43 -21.91
N PRO A 574 10.16 17.31 -22.23
CA PRO A 574 11.24 17.52 -21.26
C PRO A 574 11.38 19.00 -20.91
N ILE A 575 11.42 19.36 -19.63
CA ILE A 575 11.60 20.74 -19.16
C ILE A 575 12.59 20.84 -17.99
N SER A 576 13.08 22.06 -17.73
CA SER A 576 13.61 22.43 -16.41
C SER A 576 12.77 23.54 -15.82
N ALA A 577 11.94 23.21 -14.82
CA ALA A 577 11.09 24.19 -14.16
C ALA A 577 11.90 25.24 -13.38
N HIS A 578 13.04 24.83 -12.82
CA HIS A 578 13.95 25.72 -12.11
C HIS A 578 14.59 26.75 -13.04
N HIS A 579 15.04 26.32 -14.22
CA HIS A 579 15.71 27.20 -15.20
C HIS A 579 14.79 27.77 -16.29
N LYS A 580 13.50 27.41 -16.28
CA LYS A 580 12.48 27.76 -17.29
C LYS A 580 12.83 27.27 -18.70
N TRP A 581 13.52 26.14 -18.82
CA TRP A 581 13.90 25.58 -20.13
C TRP A 581 12.75 24.82 -20.77
N ASN A 582 12.63 24.98 -22.09
CA ASN A 582 11.65 24.30 -22.95
C ASN A 582 10.16 24.55 -22.59
N PHE A 583 9.88 25.68 -21.95
CA PHE A 583 8.50 26.08 -21.60
C PHE A 583 7.69 26.45 -22.84
N ASP A 584 8.33 26.95 -23.89
CA ASP A 584 7.65 27.31 -25.15
C ASP A 584 7.04 26.06 -25.82
N ASP A 585 7.78 24.95 -25.87
CA ASP A 585 7.27 23.66 -26.39
C ASP A 585 6.16 23.10 -25.49
N LEU A 586 6.28 23.25 -24.16
CA LEU A 586 5.21 22.88 -23.24
C LEU A 586 3.91 23.66 -23.51
N LEU A 587 4.00 24.98 -23.66
CA LEU A 587 2.85 25.84 -23.92
C LEU A 587 2.22 25.55 -25.29
N GLU A 588 3.04 25.32 -26.31
CA GLU A 588 2.57 24.95 -27.64
C GLU A 588 1.83 23.60 -27.62
N ARG A 589 2.41 22.58 -26.95
CA ARG A 589 1.76 21.28 -26.77
C ARG A 589 0.46 21.38 -25.97
N MET A 590 0.41 22.22 -24.94
CA MET A 590 -0.84 22.48 -24.20
C MET A 590 -1.90 23.08 -25.13
N TRP A 591 -1.52 24.04 -25.98
CA TRP A 591 -2.41 24.65 -26.96
C TRP A 591 -2.97 23.63 -27.97
N GLU A 592 -2.10 22.77 -28.51
CA GLU A 592 -2.47 21.68 -29.42
C GLU A 592 -3.47 20.70 -28.79
N TYR A 593 -3.20 20.25 -27.56
CA TYR A 593 -4.01 19.23 -26.87
C TYR A 593 -5.37 19.77 -26.44
N LEU A 594 -5.42 21.04 -26.05
CA LEU A 594 -6.66 21.74 -25.76
C LEU A 594 -7.45 22.09 -27.02
N LYS A 595 -6.85 21.86 -28.21
CA LYS A 595 -7.48 22.06 -29.52
C LYS A 595 -8.06 23.47 -29.64
N LEU A 596 -7.32 24.49 -29.22
CA LEU A 596 -7.81 25.87 -29.21
C LEU A 596 -7.56 26.57 -30.56
N THR A 597 -8.41 27.54 -30.88
CA THR A 597 -8.34 28.35 -32.11
C THR A 597 -8.66 29.80 -31.77
N ARG A 598 -7.77 30.72 -32.13
CA ARG A 598 -7.89 32.18 -31.94
C ARG A 598 -8.54 32.81 -33.15
N ILE A 599 -9.62 33.54 -32.93
CA ILE A 599 -10.31 34.31 -33.96
C ILE A 599 -10.32 35.79 -33.56
N TYR A 600 -9.91 36.68 -34.46
CA TYR A 600 -9.85 38.10 -34.19
C TYR A 600 -11.11 38.82 -34.65
N THR A 601 -11.59 39.79 -33.85
CA THR A 601 -12.76 40.60 -34.22
C THR A 601 -12.35 41.83 -35.01
N LYS A 602 -13.14 42.17 -36.04
CA LYS A 602 -13.04 43.46 -36.73
C LYS A 602 -14.39 44.17 -36.76
N PRO A 603 -14.62 45.17 -35.90
CA PRO A 603 -15.82 46.00 -35.98
C PRO A 603 -15.88 46.82 -37.27
N LYS A 604 -17.08 47.12 -37.75
CA LYS A 604 -17.27 47.89 -38.98
C LYS A 604 -16.64 49.28 -38.84
N GLY A 605 -15.72 49.62 -39.74
CA GLY A 605 -15.02 50.91 -39.75
C GLY A 605 -13.84 51.01 -38.80
N GLN A 606 -13.49 49.92 -38.10
CA GLN A 606 -12.32 49.85 -37.22
C GLN A 606 -11.28 48.88 -37.80
N LEU A 607 -10.05 49.00 -37.29
CA LEU A 607 -9.00 48.02 -37.53
C LEU A 607 -9.33 46.72 -36.75
N PRO A 608 -8.83 45.56 -37.20
CA PRO A 608 -8.91 44.33 -36.43
C PRO A 608 -8.27 44.48 -35.05
N ASP A 609 -8.92 43.95 -34.03
CA ASP A 609 -8.34 43.85 -32.69
C ASP A 609 -7.54 42.54 -32.57
N TYR A 610 -6.21 42.67 -32.58
CA TYR A 610 -5.28 41.55 -32.40
C TYR A 610 -4.89 41.31 -30.94
N ASN A 611 -5.27 42.20 -30.02
CA ASN A 611 -4.89 42.08 -28.60
C ASN A 611 -5.90 41.23 -27.83
N SER A 612 -7.13 41.09 -28.32
CA SER A 612 -8.22 40.38 -27.63
C SER A 612 -8.86 39.31 -28.54
N PRO A 613 -8.18 38.18 -28.81
CA PRO A 613 -8.76 37.11 -29.61
C PRO A 613 -9.95 36.45 -28.91
N VAL A 614 -10.93 36.04 -29.70
CA VAL A 614 -12.00 35.14 -29.25
C VAL A 614 -11.50 33.71 -29.42
N VAL A 615 -11.31 33.00 -28.31
CA VAL A 615 -10.82 31.61 -28.31
C VAL A 615 -12.00 30.63 -28.43
N LEU A 616 -11.94 29.78 -29.44
CA LEU A 616 -12.88 28.70 -29.72
C LEU A 616 -12.18 27.34 -29.63
N HIS A 617 -12.94 26.27 -29.41
CA HIS A 617 -12.44 24.90 -29.49
C HIS A 617 -12.52 24.42 -30.96
N SER A 618 -11.58 23.58 -31.41
CA SER A 618 -11.44 23.24 -32.83
C SER A 618 -12.64 22.48 -33.41
N GLU A 619 -13.40 21.79 -32.54
CA GLU A 619 -14.64 21.10 -32.89
C GLU A 619 -15.86 22.03 -32.94
N ARG A 620 -15.75 23.27 -32.44
CA ARG A 620 -16.81 24.29 -32.39
C ARG A 620 -16.28 25.65 -32.83
N ARG A 621 -15.90 25.74 -34.11
CA ARG A 621 -15.24 26.91 -34.70
C ARG A 621 -15.99 27.48 -35.89
N THR A 622 -17.31 27.35 -35.93
CA THR A 622 -18.12 27.99 -36.97
C THR A 622 -18.29 29.49 -36.69
N VAL A 623 -18.73 30.25 -37.70
CA VAL A 623 -19.12 31.66 -37.50
C VAL A 623 -20.27 31.79 -36.49
N GLU A 624 -21.16 30.79 -36.39
CA GLU A 624 -22.20 30.76 -35.36
C GLU A 624 -21.64 30.54 -33.96
N ASP A 625 -20.69 29.62 -33.78
CA ASP A 625 -19.98 29.42 -32.50
C ASP A 625 -19.25 30.69 -32.06
N PHE A 626 -18.59 31.36 -33.00
CA PHE A 626 -17.95 32.65 -32.78
C PHE A 626 -18.95 33.73 -32.30
N CYS A 627 -20.12 33.83 -32.96
CA CYS A 627 -21.18 34.76 -32.55
C CYS A 627 -21.69 34.45 -31.14
N ASN A 628 -21.89 33.16 -30.83
CA ASN A 628 -22.39 32.71 -29.53
C ASN A 628 -21.39 32.94 -28.39
N LYS A 629 -20.09 32.82 -28.67
CA LYS A 629 -19.00 33.11 -27.72
C LYS A 629 -18.89 34.60 -27.42
N LEU A 630 -19.11 35.47 -28.41
CA LEU A 630 -19.17 36.93 -28.22
C LEU A 630 -20.41 37.36 -27.42
N HIS A 631 -21.60 37.01 -27.90
CA HIS A 631 -22.86 37.22 -27.17
C HIS A 631 -24.00 36.46 -27.85
N ARG A 632 -24.81 35.72 -27.08
CA ARG A 632 -25.90 34.85 -27.60
C ARG A 632 -26.92 35.56 -28.50
N SER A 633 -27.10 36.88 -28.39
CA SER A 633 -28.01 37.63 -29.27
C SER A 633 -27.46 37.88 -30.68
N ILE A 634 -26.14 37.90 -30.84
CA ILE A 634 -25.49 38.22 -32.12
C ILE A 634 -25.81 37.16 -33.18
N ALA A 635 -25.88 35.88 -32.78
CA ALA A 635 -26.27 34.80 -33.68
C ALA A 635 -27.71 34.95 -34.23
N LYS A 636 -28.63 35.55 -33.47
CA LYS A 636 -30.02 35.79 -33.90
C LYS A 636 -30.11 36.91 -34.93
N GLU A 637 -29.31 37.95 -34.73
CA GLU A 637 -29.23 39.13 -35.60
C GLU A 637 -28.29 38.92 -36.80
N PHE A 638 -27.65 37.77 -36.95
CA PHE A 638 -26.66 37.52 -37.99
C PHE A 638 -27.25 37.59 -39.41
N LYS A 639 -26.65 38.40 -40.29
CA LYS A 639 -26.97 38.46 -41.74
C LYS A 639 -25.91 37.74 -42.58
N TYR A 640 -24.64 38.05 -42.36
CA TYR A 640 -23.46 37.38 -42.93
C TYR A 640 -22.19 37.83 -42.19
N ALA A 641 -21.07 37.13 -42.38
CA ALA A 641 -19.76 37.58 -41.92
C ALA A 641 -18.85 37.89 -43.11
N LEU A 642 -17.92 38.82 -42.92
CA LEU A 642 -16.74 38.98 -43.77
C LEU A 642 -15.55 38.39 -43.03
N VAL A 643 -14.83 37.48 -43.68
CA VAL A 643 -13.66 36.80 -43.09
C VAL A 643 -12.42 37.13 -43.89
N TRP A 644 -11.32 37.44 -43.19
CA TRP A 644 -9.96 37.53 -43.73
C TRP A 644 -9.12 36.46 -43.05
N GLY A 645 -8.45 35.61 -43.82
CA GLY A 645 -7.60 34.56 -43.27
C GLY A 645 -7.55 33.32 -44.14
N SER A 646 -7.09 32.22 -43.56
CA SER A 646 -6.80 30.98 -44.29
C SER A 646 -8.04 30.14 -44.56
N SER A 647 -9.17 30.39 -43.87
CA SER A 647 -10.42 29.66 -44.13
C SER A 647 -11.13 30.08 -45.42
N VAL A 648 -10.68 31.14 -46.08
CA VAL A 648 -11.33 31.71 -47.27
C VAL A 648 -10.36 31.83 -48.45
N LYS A 649 -10.88 31.68 -49.67
CA LYS A 649 -10.07 31.75 -50.90
C LYS A 649 -9.85 33.17 -51.39
N HIS A 650 -10.76 34.08 -51.03
CA HIS A 650 -10.72 35.49 -51.38
C HIS A 650 -10.81 36.33 -50.11
N GLN A 651 -10.05 37.41 -49.99
CA GLN A 651 -9.99 38.19 -48.75
C GLN A 651 -10.43 39.65 -49.01
N PRO A 652 -11.51 40.15 -48.37
CA PRO A 652 -12.48 39.39 -47.57
C PRO A 652 -13.42 38.54 -48.41
N GLN A 653 -13.87 37.41 -47.87
CA GLN A 653 -14.97 36.62 -48.43
C GLN A 653 -16.20 36.72 -47.53
N LYS A 654 -17.36 36.86 -48.17
CA LYS A 654 -18.67 36.81 -47.51
C LYS A 654 -19.04 35.36 -47.23
N VAL A 655 -19.31 35.04 -45.97
CA VAL A 655 -19.61 33.68 -45.53
C VAL A 655 -20.90 33.61 -44.69
N GLY A 656 -21.49 32.42 -44.65
CA GLY A 656 -22.65 32.09 -43.83
C GLY A 656 -22.27 31.67 -42.41
N LYS A 657 -23.28 31.23 -41.64
CA LYS A 657 -23.12 30.79 -40.25
C LYS A 657 -22.31 29.50 -40.10
N ASP A 658 -22.50 28.58 -41.04
CA ASP A 658 -21.90 27.24 -41.02
C ASP A 658 -20.44 27.24 -41.49
N HIS A 659 -19.89 28.40 -41.86
CA HIS A 659 -18.51 28.51 -42.30
C HIS A 659 -17.56 28.22 -41.14
N VAL A 660 -16.64 27.28 -41.37
CA VAL A 660 -15.63 26.85 -40.40
C VAL A 660 -14.45 27.80 -40.47
N LEU A 661 -14.10 28.40 -39.34
CA LEU A 661 -12.98 29.33 -39.21
C LEU A 661 -11.67 28.57 -38.91
N ASN A 662 -10.55 29.14 -39.35
CA ASN A 662 -9.20 28.66 -39.05
C ASN A 662 -8.52 29.57 -38.03
N ASP A 663 -7.42 29.10 -37.43
CA ASP A 663 -6.63 29.89 -36.49
C ASP A 663 -6.17 31.21 -37.15
N GLU A 664 -6.24 32.28 -36.37
CA GLU A 664 -5.90 33.66 -36.75
C GLU A 664 -6.82 34.31 -37.80
N ASP A 665 -7.96 33.70 -38.14
CA ASP A 665 -8.95 34.36 -38.98
C ASP A 665 -9.50 35.64 -38.31
N VAL A 666 -9.70 36.68 -39.12
CA VAL A 666 -10.33 37.93 -38.71
C VAL A 666 -11.79 37.94 -39.19
N VAL A 667 -12.73 38.18 -38.29
CA VAL A 667 -14.17 38.13 -38.57
C VAL A 667 -14.83 39.49 -38.29
N GLN A 668 -15.56 40.00 -39.29
CA GLN A 668 -16.48 41.12 -39.15
C GLN A 668 -17.92 40.64 -39.32
N ILE A 669 -18.73 40.80 -38.28
CA ILE A 669 -20.14 40.40 -38.28
C ILE A 669 -21.00 41.51 -38.86
N VAL A 670 -21.89 41.17 -39.81
CA VAL A 670 -22.91 42.07 -40.32
C VAL A 670 -24.28 41.60 -39.85
N LYS A 671 -25.00 42.48 -39.16
CA LYS A 671 -26.32 42.21 -38.61
C LYS A 671 -27.44 42.48 -39.61
N LYS A 672 -28.59 41.81 -39.42
CA LYS A 672 -29.86 42.12 -40.08
C LYS A 672 -30.30 43.47 -39.54
N VAL A 673 -30.53 44.42 -40.44
CA VAL A 673 -31.10 45.73 -40.11
C VAL A 673 -32.58 45.53 -39.79
#